data_AF-A0A1P8WRV7-F1
#
_entry.id   AF-A0A1P8WRV7-F1
#
_cell.length_a   1.000
_cell.length_b   1.000
_cell.length_c   1.000
_cell.angle_alpha   90.00
_cell.angle_beta   90.00
_cell.angle_gamma   90.00
#
_symmetry.space_group_name_H-M   'P 1'
#
loop_
_entity.id
_entity.type
_entity.pdbx_description
1 polymer ?
#
loop_
_entity_poly.entity_id
_entity_poly.type
_entity_poly.pdbx_seq_one_letter_code
_entity_poly.pdbx_strand_id
1 'polypeptide(L)'
;MKNITVFAICILALLPANANSAPPRLLSDGSAASVDVDADRLATAAAVVKRAVQRDELRGAVVLVARRGKIVLHEAYGWRDAESKHPMQKDSLFRMASNSKAVTAAGVLLLVQDGTLKLDDPVYKHIPEFDTDKGRLITIRQMLTHTSGMRIKSLFLSPLMKPSDDNPTAPNLLQEVGRFGSIGAEVPPGTSYSYNNAAYNTLAGIIEKYTGSYKQFLSDRIYERLGMTDSCNHESDADRERMSTVFRRQDDGKWQVRWKPDDAPDFPFPRGSGGMVSTARDYAVFCQMMLNGGLYDGKRILKSEYVDAAVNPQTEFIPAAANYGLGWKTNADDNTFSHSGSDGTWVWVDPQREIIGMVLTQTQRSTNPRKVFRELVNRACLDFKSTPDAETKTAARSKLPPEGFYKDLFMSSGVKLTNRTTLHAADSLGLTYEYYSGTNKARQNDLIVGTEDDANGVLLYPDGAPRFRMIYVNGGAATSHGKSITKAGRINLRTFNSNGGAYCGSCAGSFLSGRNVDNTTPRRLGYLHIFPFNTLNTGLKKVRLDHHIPSDSPLLTYRSFGDDSVIEHIYHNNGNWLKTGEGDHVASTEVLATYINPDHKTDGGTAIWAYRKNDHTGRVVNIGSHPEGIASGEPLALTEACFLYTLDGVGAPSVKSELQPGQTRHMKASSADGTPEFAAIGDGQYHHFTFNVEPGVTDVQIEVHSDSRADLNIYLHPKSPAFRSNSRVKNTSPGASKQLRHNLKPGRWYVSVECATRVDAVEDLDSGFYRYTDRRHLLNGVPYSISTTARKSANAPTESLPPDHSS
;
A
#
# COMPACT_ATOMS: atom_id res chain seq x y z
N MET A 1 62.60 -5.72 51.09
CA MET A 1 63.16 -6.32 49.85
C MET A 1 63.21 -5.25 48.76
N LYS A 2 63.74 -5.55 47.56
CA LYS A 2 64.11 -4.54 46.54
C LYS A 2 62.89 -3.91 45.85
N ASN A 3 63.07 -2.67 45.39
CA ASN A 3 62.14 -1.96 44.51
C ASN A 3 62.06 -2.64 43.12
N ILE A 4 60.86 -2.67 42.53
CA ILE A 4 60.67 -2.63 41.07
C ILE A 4 59.52 -1.65 40.79
N THR A 5 59.78 -0.66 39.93
CA THR A 5 58.77 0.27 39.44
C THR A 5 58.09 -0.32 38.21
N VAL A 6 56.75 -0.25 38.14
CA VAL A 6 55.98 -0.59 36.92
C VAL A 6 55.24 0.65 36.44
N PHE A 7 55.49 1.03 35.18
CA PHE A 7 54.77 2.12 34.51
C PHE A 7 53.37 1.64 34.12
N ALA A 8 52.33 2.24 34.71
CA ALA A 8 50.96 2.06 34.24
C ALA A 8 50.67 3.04 33.10
N ILE A 9 50.63 2.56 31.86
CA ILE A 9 50.24 3.38 30.70
C ILE A 9 48.72 3.54 30.72
N CYS A 10 48.25 4.71 31.16
CA CYS A 10 46.85 5.09 31.00
C CYS A 10 46.54 5.32 29.51
N ILE A 11 46.05 4.28 28.83
CA ILE A 11 45.48 4.41 27.49
C ILE A 11 44.24 5.28 27.60
N LEU A 12 44.34 6.53 27.14
CA LEU A 12 43.21 7.42 27.02
C LEU A 12 42.33 6.93 25.86
N ALA A 13 41.29 6.16 26.18
CA ALA A 13 40.30 5.70 25.22
C ALA A 13 39.45 6.89 24.75
N LEU A 14 39.98 7.64 23.78
CA LEU A 14 39.24 8.63 23.01
C LEU A 14 38.12 7.93 22.23
N LEU A 15 36.95 7.82 22.85
CA LEU A 15 35.72 7.43 22.17
C LEU A 15 35.47 8.44 21.03
N PRO A 16 35.33 8.00 19.76
CA PRO A 16 35.01 8.91 18.68
C PRO A 16 33.61 9.48 18.92
N ALA A 17 33.52 10.80 19.04
CA ALA A 17 32.22 11.47 19.04
C ALA A 17 31.61 11.27 17.64
N ASN A 18 30.55 10.47 17.54
CA ASN A 18 29.76 10.26 16.31
C ASN A 18 28.88 11.49 15.99
N ALA A 19 29.51 12.66 15.94
CA ALA A 19 28.92 13.92 15.49
C ALA A 19 28.87 13.95 13.95
N ASN A 20 28.08 13.04 13.37
CA ASN A 20 27.86 12.93 11.93
C ASN A 20 26.38 13.10 11.56
N SER A 21 25.66 13.90 12.36
CA SER A 21 24.34 14.42 12.00
C SER A 21 24.47 15.43 10.88
N ALA A 22 23.60 15.34 9.87
CA ALA A 22 23.49 16.35 8.83
C ALA A 22 23.10 17.71 9.45
N PRO A 23 23.51 18.86 8.86
CA PRO A 23 23.11 20.17 9.37
C PRO A 23 21.58 20.29 9.41
N PRO A 24 21.01 20.89 10.48
CA PRO A 24 19.57 20.90 10.73
C PRO A 24 18.82 21.55 9.57
N ARG A 25 17.87 20.83 8.99
CA ARG A 25 17.23 21.23 7.73
C ARG A 25 15.99 22.07 7.97
N LEU A 26 15.87 23.19 7.27
CA LEU A 26 14.60 23.90 7.12
C LEU A 26 13.68 23.08 6.21
N LEU A 27 12.39 22.99 6.54
CA LEU A 27 11.40 22.32 5.70
C LEU A 27 11.01 23.24 4.53
N SER A 28 11.22 22.79 3.29
CA SER A 28 10.78 23.52 2.09
C SER A 28 10.16 22.57 1.07
N ASP A 29 9.45 23.10 0.09
CA ASP A 29 8.99 22.32 -1.05
C ASP A 29 10.17 21.88 -1.96
N GLY A 30 10.00 20.80 -2.72
CA GLY A 30 11.03 20.21 -3.58
C GLY A 30 10.50 19.06 -4.46
N SER A 31 11.38 18.45 -5.27
CA SER A 31 11.02 17.33 -6.15
C SER A 31 11.48 15.99 -5.56
N ALA A 32 10.73 14.91 -5.83
CA ALA A 32 11.07 13.55 -5.36
C ALA A 32 12.51 13.14 -5.74
N ALA A 33 12.92 13.45 -6.98
CA ALA A 33 14.27 13.18 -7.48
C ALA A 33 15.38 13.96 -6.74
N SER A 34 15.08 15.09 -6.09
CA SER A 34 16.08 15.87 -5.34
C SER A 34 16.49 15.24 -4.00
N VAL A 35 15.80 14.19 -3.56
CA VAL A 35 16.02 13.50 -2.27
C VAL A 35 15.92 11.97 -2.39
N ASP A 36 16.33 11.44 -3.55
CA ASP A 36 16.37 10.01 -3.88
C ASP A 36 15.01 9.29 -3.71
N VAL A 37 13.93 9.88 -4.22
CA VAL A 37 12.60 9.26 -4.25
C VAL A 37 12.09 9.11 -5.68
N ASP A 38 11.62 7.92 -6.01
CA ASP A 38 10.92 7.56 -7.25
C ASP A 38 9.54 8.25 -7.28
N ALA A 39 9.34 9.15 -8.25
CA ALA A 39 8.12 9.94 -8.37
C ALA A 39 6.88 9.11 -8.72
N ASP A 40 7.03 8.06 -9.54
CA ASP A 40 5.92 7.21 -9.99
C ASP A 40 5.46 6.28 -8.86
N ARG A 41 6.40 5.78 -8.04
CA ARG A 41 6.08 5.03 -6.81
C ARG A 41 5.45 5.93 -5.75
N LEU A 42 5.93 7.17 -5.58
CA LEU A 42 5.36 8.15 -4.66
C LEU A 42 3.93 8.55 -5.07
N ALA A 43 3.69 8.75 -6.37
CA ALA A 43 2.36 8.96 -6.93
C ALA A 43 1.46 7.72 -6.74
N THR A 44 2.02 6.50 -6.86
CA THR A 44 1.30 5.25 -6.57
C THR A 44 0.89 5.16 -5.10
N ALA A 45 1.74 5.58 -4.15
CA ALA A 45 1.37 5.69 -2.74
C ALA A 45 0.20 6.65 -2.54
N ALA A 46 0.31 7.87 -3.08
CA ALA A 46 -0.74 8.90 -3.00
C ALA A 46 -2.08 8.42 -3.58
N ALA A 47 -2.03 7.66 -4.68
CA ALA A 47 -3.20 7.09 -5.33
C ALA A 47 -3.99 6.11 -4.44
N VAL A 48 -3.37 5.42 -3.48
CA VAL A 48 -4.12 4.53 -2.56
C VAL A 48 -5.02 5.34 -1.63
N VAL A 49 -4.52 6.47 -1.10
CA VAL A 49 -5.34 7.38 -0.27
C VAL A 49 -6.43 8.06 -1.10
N LYS A 50 -6.12 8.45 -2.34
CA LYS A 50 -7.10 8.98 -3.29
C LYS A 50 -8.23 7.98 -3.58
N ARG A 51 -7.91 6.70 -3.82
CA ARG A 51 -8.90 5.63 -4.04
C ARG A 51 -9.80 5.41 -2.83
N ALA A 52 -9.26 5.41 -1.61
CA ALA A 52 -10.06 5.30 -0.39
C ALA A 52 -11.06 6.46 -0.23
N VAL A 53 -10.71 7.66 -0.68
CA VAL A 53 -11.66 8.79 -0.77
C VAL A 53 -12.71 8.57 -1.88
N GLN A 54 -12.29 8.11 -3.07
CA GLN A 54 -13.21 7.85 -4.20
C GLN A 54 -14.25 6.76 -3.89
N ARG A 55 -13.87 5.76 -3.08
CA ARG A 55 -14.73 4.65 -2.62
C ARG A 55 -15.58 5.01 -1.40
N ASP A 56 -15.56 6.27 -0.96
CA ASP A 56 -16.20 6.73 0.27
C ASP A 56 -15.77 5.91 1.51
N GLU A 57 -14.55 5.34 1.51
CA GLU A 57 -13.90 4.77 2.71
C GLU A 57 -13.41 5.90 3.62
N LEU A 58 -12.99 7.02 3.01
CA LEU A 58 -12.66 8.30 3.66
C LEU A 58 -13.52 9.42 3.03
N ARG A 59 -13.86 10.48 3.80
CA ARG A 59 -14.63 11.64 3.29
C ARG A 59 -13.74 12.73 2.67
N GLY A 60 -12.54 12.85 3.20
CA GLY A 60 -11.44 13.62 2.62
C GLY A 60 -10.12 13.22 3.26
N ALA A 61 -9.01 13.68 2.70
CA ALA A 61 -7.69 13.50 3.27
C ALA A 61 -6.71 14.56 2.75
N VAL A 62 -5.75 14.96 3.58
CA VAL A 62 -4.49 15.59 3.16
C VAL A 62 -3.37 14.59 3.43
N VAL A 63 -2.58 14.30 2.40
CA VAL A 63 -1.35 13.51 2.50
C VAL A 63 -0.15 14.43 2.41
N LEU A 64 0.87 14.19 3.22
CA LEU A 64 2.15 14.87 3.13
C LEU A 64 3.30 13.86 3.28
N VAL A 65 4.30 13.97 2.42
CA VAL A 65 5.59 13.30 2.57
C VAL A 65 6.67 14.33 2.37
N ALA A 66 7.50 14.51 3.39
CA ALA A 66 8.77 15.19 3.29
C ALA A 66 9.91 14.21 3.49
N ARG A 67 11.03 14.45 2.83
CA ARG A 67 12.25 13.67 2.97
C ARG A 67 13.47 14.58 2.92
N ARG A 68 14.45 14.38 3.81
CA ARG A 68 15.71 15.17 3.89
C ARG A 68 15.44 16.68 3.79
N GLY A 69 14.43 17.18 4.52
CA GLY A 69 14.01 18.59 4.53
C GLY A 69 13.18 19.07 3.34
N LYS A 70 12.87 18.21 2.36
CA LYS A 70 12.06 18.56 1.18
C LYS A 70 10.68 17.91 1.22
N ILE A 71 9.61 18.72 1.21
CA ILE A 71 8.25 18.27 0.92
C ILE A 71 8.21 17.85 -0.55
N VAL A 72 7.95 16.57 -0.79
CA VAL A 72 7.95 15.95 -2.15
C VAL A 72 6.59 15.37 -2.55
N LEU A 73 5.67 15.27 -1.61
CA LEU A 73 4.25 15.08 -1.83
C LEU A 73 3.50 15.94 -0.80
N HIS A 74 2.54 16.75 -1.24
CA HIS A 74 1.56 17.40 -0.38
C HIS A 74 0.28 17.55 -1.18
N GLU A 75 -0.71 16.69 -0.95
CA GLU A 75 -1.91 16.59 -1.79
C GLU A 75 -3.19 16.46 -0.96
N ALA A 76 -4.29 16.94 -1.54
CA ALA A 76 -5.60 17.00 -0.89
C ALA A 76 -6.67 16.30 -1.75
N TYR A 77 -7.50 15.48 -1.11
CA TYR A 77 -8.52 14.66 -1.77
C TYR A 77 -9.87 14.75 -1.05
N GLY A 78 -10.97 14.75 -1.81
CA GLY A 78 -12.34 14.71 -1.28
C GLY A 78 -12.80 16.05 -0.73
N TRP A 79 -13.53 16.00 0.38
CA TRP A 79 -14.23 17.15 0.96
C TRP A 79 -13.69 17.48 2.35
N ARG A 80 -13.52 18.77 2.69
CA ARG A 80 -13.33 19.21 4.09
C ARG A 80 -14.66 19.17 4.84
N ASP A 81 -15.73 19.58 4.15
CA ASP A 81 -17.12 19.34 4.54
C ASP A 81 -17.89 18.71 3.37
N ALA A 82 -18.38 17.49 3.56
CA ALA A 82 -19.09 16.72 2.56
C ALA A 82 -20.61 17.03 2.49
N GLU A 83 -21.17 17.76 3.45
CA GLU A 83 -22.59 18.15 3.42
C GLU A 83 -22.77 19.41 2.56
N SER A 84 -21.99 20.46 2.81
CA SER A 84 -21.95 21.68 1.98
C SER A 84 -21.10 21.53 0.71
N LYS A 85 -20.45 20.37 0.50
CA LYS A 85 -19.55 20.06 -0.62
C LYS A 85 -18.35 21.01 -0.74
N HIS A 86 -17.79 21.46 0.39
CA HIS A 86 -16.53 22.20 0.39
C HIS A 86 -15.35 21.24 0.14
N PRO A 87 -14.53 21.44 -0.91
CA PRO A 87 -13.41 20.55 -1.22
C PRO A 87 -12.35 20.56 -0.11
N MET A 88 -11.64 19.44 0.02
CA MET A 88 -10.45 19.36 0.88
C MET A 88 -9.31 20.15 0.22
N GLN A 89 -8.61 20.97 1.00
CA GLN A 89 -7.48 21.79 0.54
C GLN A 89 -6.20 21.44 1.33
N LYS A 90 -5.03 21.78 0.78
CA LYS A 90 -3.72 21.37 1.32
C LYS A 90 -3.41 22.01 2.70
N ASP A 91 -4.07 23.12 2.98
CA ASP A 91 -4.07 23.96 4.17
C ASP A 91 -5.32 23.78 5.06
N SER A 92 -6.19 22.80 4.78
CA SER A 92 -7.37 22.56 5.61
C SER A 92 -6.98 22.13 7.03
N LEU A 93 -7.70 22.68 8.01
CA LEU A 93 -7.43 22.50 9.43
C LEU A 93 -8.11 21.24 9.97
N PHE A 94 -7.31 20.38 10.60
CA PHE A 94 -7.79 19.14 11.21
C PHE A 94 -7.79 19.26 12.72
N ARG A 95 -8.83 18.72 13.37
CA ARG A 95 -8.78 18.36 14.79
C ARG A 95 -7.76 17.23 14.93
N MET A 96 -6.57 17.56 15.42
CA MET A 96 -5.43 16.64 15.48
C MET A 96 -5.61 15.56 16.55
N ALA A 97 -6.58 15.75 17.45
CA ALA A 97 -6.96 14.84 18.51
C ALA A 97 -5.70 14.36 19.26
N SER A 98 -5.56 13.06 19.50
CA SER A 98 -4.44 12.50 20.28
C SER A 98 -3.02 12.80 19.77
N ASN A 99 -2.80 13.34 18.56
CA ASN A 99 -1.47 13.89 18.19
C ASN A 99 -1.06 15.10 19.05
N SER A 100 -2.03 15.82 19.66
CA SER A 100 -1.80 16.89 20.66
C SER A 100 -0.82 16.50 21.77
N LYS A 101 -0.75 15.20 22.10
CA LYS A 101 0.11 14.67 23.16
C LYS A 101 1.59 14.91 22.91
N ALA A 102 2.05 14.79 21.66
CA ALA A 102 3.46 15.05 21.32
C ALA A 102 3.85 16.52 21.55
N VAL A 103 2.97 17.47 21.21
CA VAL A 103 3.19 18.90 21.47
C VAL A 103 3.04 19.24 22.95
N THR A 104 2.08 18.62 23.65
CA THR A 104 1.93 18.74 25.11
C THR A 104 3.20 18.28 25.83
N ALA A 105 3.76 17.13 25.41
CA ALA A 105 4.99 16.60 25.96
C ALA A 105 6.19 17.52 25.68
N ALA A 106 6.31 18.08 24.48
CA ALA A 106 7.30 19.12 24.18
C ALA A 106 7.14 20.36 25.09
N GLY A 107 5.90 20.78 25.37
CA GLY A 107 5.60 21.84 26.34
C GLY A 107 6.06 21.52 27.77
N VAL A 108 5.82 20.30 28.25
CA VAL A 108 6.33 19.84 29.57
C VAL A 108 7.86 19.80 29.56
N LEU A 109 8.48 19.31 28.50
CA LEU A 109 9.93 19.23 28.36
C LEU A 109 10.61 20.60 28.27
N LEU A 110 9.92 21.63 27.77
CA LEU A 110 10.37 23.03 27.88
C LEU A 110 10.40 23.50 29.35
N LEU A 111 9.42 23.14 30.17
CA LEU A 111 9.44 23.45 31.61
C LEU A 111 10.52 22.63 32.37
N VAL A 112 10.88 21.44 31.89
CA VAL A 112 12.05 20.70 32.38
C VAL A 112 13.35 21.38 31.97
N GLN A 113 13.44 21.84 30.72
CA GLN A 113 14.59 22.54 30.16
C GLN A 113 14.89 23.87 30.88
N ASP A 114 13.84 24.61 31.22
CA ASP A 114 13.90 25.87 31.96
C ASP A 114 14.15 25.67 33.47
N GLY A 115 14.10 24.42 33.96
CA GLY A 115 14.32 24.06 35.37
C GLY A 115 13.10 24.24 36.28
N THR A 116 11.93 24.58 35.74
CA THR A 116 10.68 24.84 36.46
C THR A 116 10.09 23.58 37.12
N LEU A 117 10.31 22.39 36.55
CA LEU A 117 9.90 21.09 37.09
C LEU A 117 10.86 19.99 36.65
N LYS A 118 10.87 18.83 37.33
CA LYS A 118 11.67 17.66 36.91
C LYS A 118 10.77 16.52 36.43
N LEU A 119 11.29 15.70 35.52
CA LEU A 119 10.59 14.49 35.05
C LEU A 119 10.18 13.55 36.21
N ASP A 120 11.01 13.48 37.25
CA ASP A 120 10.78 12.59 38.38
C ASP A 120 10.23 13.33 39.62
N ASP A 121 9.77 14.57 39.47
CA ASP A 121 8.95 15.21 40.50
C ASP A 121 7.58 14.52 40.60
N PRO A 122 7.06 14.28 41.82
CA PRO A 122 5.73 13.75 42.03
C PRO A 122 4.67 14.84 41.79
N VAL A 123 3.58 14.46 41.11
CA VAL A 123 2.54 15.35 40.57
C VAL A 123 1.92 16.25 41.65
N TYR A 124 1.80 15.78 42.90
CA TYR A 124 1.18 16.54 43.99
C TYR A 124 1.89 17.87 44.32
N LYS A 125 3.20 18.00 44.04
CA LYS A 125 3.90 19.30 44.17
C LYS A 125 3.33 20.36 43.21
N HIS A 126 2.83 19.91 42.07
CA HIS A 126 2.34 20.75 40.99
C HIS A 126 0.81 20.87 41.04
N ILE A 127 0.06 19.80 41.30
CA ILE A 127 -1.40 19.78 41.45
C ILE A 127 -1.73 19.20 42.85
N PRO A 128 -1.89 20.03 43.90
CA PRO A 128 -2.01 19.58 45.30
C PRO A 128 -3.13 18.56 45.57
N GLU A 129 -4.16 18.54 44.73
CA GLU A 129 -5.27 17.58 44.74
C GLU A 129 -4.81 16.13 44.51
N PHE A 130 -3.56 15.92 44.06
CA PHE A 130 -2.91 14.62 43.97
C PHE A 130 -2.17 14.19 45.25
N ASP A 131 -2.15 14.96 46.35
CA ASP A 131 -1.64 14.46 47.65
C ASP A 131 -2.68 13.56 48.35
N THR A 132 -2.94 12.44 47.69
CA THR A 132 -3.73 11.32 48.20
C THR A 132 -2.85 10.08 48.20
N ASP A 133 -3.21 9.06 48.98
CA ASP A 133 -2.45 7.80 49.01
C ASP A 133 -2.31 7.14 47.62
N LYS A 134 -3.25 7.43 46.71
CA LYS A 134 -3.25 6.97 45.31
C LYS A 134 -2.60 7.94 44.33
N GLY A 135 -2.43 9.21 44.68
CA GLY A 135 -1.87 10.25 43.81
C GLY A 135 -0.40 10.55 44.07
N ARG A 136 0.06 10.49 45.33
CA ARG A 136 1.35 11.08 45.72
C ARG A 136 2.60 10.40 45.15
N LEU A 137 2.46 9.17 44.65
CA LEU A 137 3.55 8.40 44.03
C LEU A 137 3.61 8.55 42.50
N ILE A 138 2.69 9.29 41.88
CA ILE A 138 2.67 9.50 40.43
C ILE A 138 3.68 10.60 40.06
N THR A 139 4.58 10.34 39.11
CA THR A 139 5.54 11.35 38.59
C THR A 139 5.16 11.91 37.22
N ILE A 140 5.77 13.06 36.86
CA ILE A 140 5.62 13.69 35.54
C ILE A 140 6.00 12.72 34.40
N ARG A 141 7.12 12.00 34.55
CA ARG A 141 7.60 10.96 33.62
C ARG A 141 6.54 9.88 33.43
N GLN A 142 5.93 9.40 34.52
CA GLN A 142 4.91 8.36 34.45
C GLN A 142 3.61 8.83 33.79
N MET A 143 3.26 10.12 33.89
CA MET A 143 2.16 10.68 33.10
C MET A 143 2.50 10.75 31.61
N LEU A 144 3.71 11.17 31.26
CA LEU A 144 4.20 11.22 29.88
C LEU A 144 4.25 9.83 29.23
N THR A 145 4.74 8.80 29.93
CA THR A 145 4.88 7.42 29.41
C THR A 145 3.62 6.57 29.53
N HIS A 146 2.51 7.11 30.03
CA HIS A 146 1.27 6.36 30.33
C HIS A 146 1.44 5.22 31.35
N THR A 147 2.35 5.38 32.32
CA THR A 147 2.64 4.40 33.37
C THR A 147 2.22 4.86 34.78
N SER A 148 1.45 5.95 34.88
CA SER A 148 0.96 6.56 36.14
C SER A 148 0.03 5.71 37.00
N GLY A 149 -0.26 4.46 36.63
CA GLY A 149 -1.20 3.58 37.33
C GLY A 149 -2.68 4.00 37.25
N MET A 150 -2.98 5.20 36.76
CA MET A 150 -4.34 5.72 36.55
C MET A 150 -5.09 4.92 35.48
N ARG A 151 -6.42 4.77 35.63
CA ARG A 151 -7.30 4.03 34.71
C ARG A 151 -8.53 4.80 34.24
N ILE A 152 -8.51 6.13 34.40
CA ILE A 152 -9.57 7.04 33.97
C ILE A 152 -9.73 6.97 32.44
N LYS A 153 -10.85 6.40 31.98
CA LYS A 153 -11.15 6.17 30.55
C LYS A 153 -11.70 7.39 29.81
N SER A 154 -12.32 8.33 30.54
CA SER A 154 -12.89 9.55 29.96
C SER A 154 -11.82 10.64 29.74
N LEU A 155 -12.15 11.67 28.94
CA LEU A 155 -11.28 12.83 28.75
C LEU A 155 -11.24 13.70 30.02
N PHE A 156 -12.41 13.92 30.63
CA PHE A 156 -12.64 14.55 31.93
C PHE A 156 -13.79 13.81 32.65
N LEU A 157 -14.05 14.13 33.91
CA LEU A 157 -15.16 13.51 34.64
C LEU A 157 -16.48 14.15 34.24
N SER A 158 -17.54 13.35 34.10
CA SER A 158 -18.87 13.82 33.70
C SER A 158 -19.86 13.66 34.87
N PRO A 159 -20.67 14.70 35.21
CA PRO A 159 -20.61 16.05 34.64
C PRO A 159 -19.31 16.78 35.02
N LEU A 160 -18.98 17.81 34.22
CA LEU A 160 -17.98 18.81 34.60
C LEU A 160 -18.43 19.56 35.87
N MET A 161 -17.48 20.15 36.59
CA MET A 161 -17.74 21.08 37.68
C MET A 161 -18.61 22.25 37.18
N LYS A 162 -19.53 22.71 38.02
CA LYS A 162 -20.37 23.89 37.75
C LYS A 162 -19.84 25.08 38.55
N PRO A 163 -20.10 26.33 38.12
CA PRO A 163 -19.89 27.49 38.97
C PRO A 163 -20.52 27.31 40.35
N SER A 164 -19.78 27.65 41.40
CA SER A 164 -20.25 27.81 42.77
C SER A 164 -19.51 28.96 43.44
N ASP A 165 -19.92 29.36 44.64
CA ASP A 165 -19.25 30.46 45.37
C ASP A 165 -17.76 30.14 45.65
N ASP A 166 -17.44 28.88 45.94
CA ASP A 166 -16.06 28.39 46.10
C ASP A 166 -15.28 28.26 44.77
N ASN A 167 -16.00 28.11 43.65
CA ASN A 167 -15.43 27.81 42.33
C ASN A 167 -16.12 28.63 41.21
N PRO A 168 -16.05 29.97 41.24
CA PRO A 168 -16.83 30.84 40.34
C PRO A 168 -16.37 30.76 38.88
N THR A 169 -15.14 30.31 38.63
CA THR A 169 -14.53 30.14 37.30
C THR A 169 -14.68 28.73 36.72
N ALA A 170 -15.58 27.91 37.27
CA ALA A 170 -15.77 26.53 36.85
C ALA A 170 -16.71 26.36 35.63
N PRO A 171 -16.49 25.33 34.78
CA PRO A 171 -15.34 24.43 34.77
C PRO A 171 -14.16 25.03 34.00
N ASN A 172 -12.95 24.94 34.57
CA ASN A 172 -11.69 25.22 33.88
C ASN A 172 -10.73 24.02 33.98
N LEU A 173 -9.66 24.04 33.19
CA LEU A 173 -8.70 22.95 33.06
C LEU A 173 -8.07 22.56 34.41
N LEU A 174 -7.62 23.54 35.20
CA LEU A 174 -6.99 23.30 36.51
C LEU A 174 -7.92 22.57 37.49
N GLN A 175 -9.15 23.07 37.67
CA GLN A 175 -10.14 22.40 38.52
C GLN A 175 -10.47 20.99 38.02
N GLU A 176 -10.66 20.82 36.71
CA GLU A 176 -11.03 19.53 36.13
C GLU A 176 -9.90 18.49 36.19
N VAL A 177 -8.63 18.90 36.15
CA VAL A 177 -7.51 17.96 36.39
C VAL A 177 -7.31 17.65 37.86
N GLY A 178 -7.58 18.60 38.76
CA GLY A 178 -7.55 18.37 40.22
C GLY A 178 -8.49 17.23 40.64
N ARG A 179 -9.68 17.14 40.03
CA ARG A 179 -10.65 16.04 40.22
C ARG A 179 -10.08 14.65 39.91
N PHE A 180 -9.01 14.54 39.10
CA PHE A 180 -8.35 13.26 38.85
C PHE A 180 -7.48 12.80 40.03
N GLY A 181 -6.93 13.71 40.83
CA GLY A 181 -6.10 13.39 42.00
C GLY A 181 -6.88 12.68 43.12
N SER A 182 -8.17 12.99 43.24
CA SER A 182 -9.12 12.30 44.13
C SER A 182 -9.39 10.84 43.73
N ILE A 183 -9.14 10.47 42.46
CA ILE A 183 -9.22 9.09 41.97
C ILE A 183 -7.85 8.41 42.06
N GLY A 184 -6.81 9.12 41.60
CA GLY A 184 -5.42 8.67 41.61
C GLY A 184 -5.15 7.43 40.75
N ALA A 185 -4.13 6.67 41.14
CA ALA A 185 -3.78 5.40 40.54
C ALA A 185 -4.69 4.25 41.00
N GLU A 186 -5.02 3.33 40.08
CA GLU A 186 -5.75 2.09 40.38
C GLU A 186 -4.78 0.94 40.75
N VAL A 187 -3.58 0.98 40.16
CA VAL A 187 -2.46 0.05 40.41
C VAL A 187 -1.18 0.86 40.67
N PRO A 188 -0.14 0.31 41.34
CA PRO A 188 1.03 1.11 41.71
C PRO A 188 1.71 1.77 40.48
N PRO A 189 2.04 3.07 40.53
CA PRO A 189 2.67 3.75 39.40
C PRO A 189 4.01 3.12 39.01
N GLY A 190 4.32 3.10 37.70
CA GLY A 190 5.52 2.47 37.15
C GLY A 190 5.44 0.93 36.99
N THR A 191 4.33 0.28 37.32
CA THR A 191 4.18 -1.19 37.17
C THR A 191 3.60 -1.63 35.82
N SER A 192 2.88 -0.75 35.12
CA SER A 192 2.07 -1.14 33.96
C SER A 192 1.70 0.04 33.06
N TYR A 193 1.62 -0.23 31.75
CA TYR A 193 1.16 0.71 30.74
C TYR A 193 -0.38 0.78 30.69
N SER A 194 -0.94 1.98 30.60
CA SER A 194 -2.33 2.19 30.21
C SER A 194 -2.51 3.57 29.58
N TYR A 195 -2.75 3.61 28.27
CA TYR A 195 -2.89 4.85 27.50
C TYR A 195 -4.01 5.74 28.07
N ASN A 196 -3.62 6.88 28.64
CA ASN A 196 -4.46 7.68 29.54
C ASN A 196 -4.57 9.13 29.08
N ASN A 197 -5.80 9.64 28.94
CA ASN A 197 -6.06 11.02 28.54
C ASN A 197 -6.05 11.99 29.72
N ALA A 198 -6.54 11.58 30.89
CA ALA A 198 -6.55 12.36 32.12
C ALA A 198 -5.12 12.75 32.55
N ALA A 199 -4.14 11.85 32.40
CA ALA A 199 -2.72 12.14 32.61
C ALA A 199 -2.23 13.30 31.72
N TYR A 200 -2.50 13.24 30.40
CA TYR A 200 -2.09 14.30 29.47
C TYR A 200 -2.86 15.61 29.62
N ASN A 201 -4.10 15.57 30.11
CA ASN A 201 -4.81 16.79 30.51
C ASN A 201 -4.19 17.37 31.79
N THR A 202 -3.78 16.54 32.77
CA THR A 202 -3.07 16.99 33.97
C THR A 202 -1.74 17.66 33.63
N LEU A 203 -0.98 17.11 32.67
CA LEU A 203 0.24 17.75 32.15
C LEU A 203 -0.02 19.14 31.55
N ALA A 204 -1.13 19.33 30.83
CA ALA A 204 -1.54 20.65 30.35
C ALA A 204 -1.93 21.59 31.51
N GLY A 205 -2.64 21.11 32.53
CA GLY A 205 -2.92 21.88 33.75
C GLY A 205 -1.65 22.28 34.51
N ILE A 206 -0.63 21.43 34.53
CA ILE A 206 0.68 21.76 35.13
C ILE A 206 1.37 22.89 34.36
N ILE A 207 1.33 22.86 33.01
CA ILE A 207 1.79 23.99 32.20
C ILE A 207 1.02 25.26 32.59
N GLU A 208 -0.32 25.21 32.56
CA GLU A 208 -1.19 26.35 32.89
C GLU A 208 -0.90 26.96 34.26
N LYS A 209 -0.64 26.14 35.30
CA LYS A 209 -0.29 26.63 36.64
C LYS A 209 0.97 27.49 36.64
N TYR A 210 1.99 27.14 35.85
CA TYR A 210 3.26 27.86 35.81
C TYR A 210 3.29 29.02 34.81
N THR A 211 2.32 29.08 33.88
CA THR A 211 2.36 30.01 32.73
C THR A 211 1.14 30.92 32.63
N GLY A 212 0.09 30.69 33.44
CA GLY A 212 -1.20 31.38 33.37
C GLY A 212 -2.11 30.92 32.22
N SER A 213 -1.58 30.26 31.18
CA SER A 213 -2.36 29.65 30.11
C SER A 213 -1.59 28.54 29.40
N TYR A 214 -2.18 27.34 29.34
CA TYR A 214 -1.62 26.24 28.57
C TYR A 214 -1.54 26.56 27.07
N LYS A 215 -2.58 27.18 26.49
CA LYS A 215 -2.61 27.48 25.04
C LYS A 215 -1.63 28.58 24.64
N GLN A 216 -1.48 29.64 25.45
CA GLN A 216 -0.55 30.72 25.13
C GLN A 216 0.90 30.25 25.19
N PHE A 217 1.26 29.47 26.21
CA PHE A 217 2.62 28.93 26.34
C PHE A 217 3.04 28.09 25.13
N LEU A 218 2.15 27.27 24.56
CA LEU A 218 2.45 26.52 23.33
C LEU A 218 2.57 27.43 22.09
N SER A 219 1.83 28.55 22.03
CA SER A 219 2.03 29.58 21.00
C SER A 219 3.42 30.20 21.10
N ASP A 220 3.74 30.85 22.23
CA ASP A 220 4.94 31.66 22.45
C ASP A 220 6.25 30.86 22.35
N ARG A 221 6.20 29.57 22.73
CA ARG A 221 7.37 28.69 22.88
C ARG A 221 7.53 27.68 21.75
N ILE A 222 6.46 27.30 21.06
CA ILE A 222 6.50 26.31 19.97
C ILE A 222 6.00 26.94 18.67
N TYR A 223 4.72 27.32 18.59
CA TYR A 223 4.09 27.63 17.30
C TYR A 223 4.69 28.88 16.63
N GLU A 224 4.76 30.01 17.33
CA GLU A 224 5.34 31.26 16.78
C GLU A 224 6.83 31.10 16.47
N ARG A 225 7.57 30.40 17.33
CA ARG A 225 9.02 30.16 17.17
C ARG A 225 9.33 29.36 15.90
N LEU A 226 8.45 28.42 15.56
CA LEU A 226 8.53 27.56 14.38
C LEU A 226 7.87 28.14 13.13
N GLY A 227 7.02 29.16 13.27
CA GLY A 227 6.21 29.69 12.17
C GLY A 227 4.97 28.84 11.84
N MET A 228 4.46 28.09 12.82
CA MET A 228 3.22 27.30 12.71
C MET A 228 2.00 28.20 12.94
N THR A 229 1.75 29.11 12.00
CA THR A 229 0.73 30.17 12.13
C THR A 229 -0.72 29.68 12.09
N ASP A 230 -0.93 28.42 11.69
CA ASP A 230 -2.24 27.80 11.56
C ASP A 230 -2.55 26.82 12.72
N SER A 231 -1.73 26.82 13.78
CA SER A 231 -1.81 25.86 14.88
C SER A 231 -2.27 26.48 16.20
N CYS A 232 -3.26 25.86 16.85
CA CYS A 232 -3.79 26.27 18.14
C CYS A 232 -4.23 25.06 19.00
N ASN A 233 -4.67 25.30 20.25
CA ASN A 233 -5.04 24.24 21.20
C ASN A 233 -6.51 24.24 21.65
N HIS A 234 -7.38 24.95 20.95
CA HIS A 234 -8.82 24.96 21.20
C HIS A 234 -9.61 25.26 19.93
N GLU A 235 -10.74 24.59 19.73
CA GLU A 235 -11.56 24.70 18.53
C GLU A 235 -12.17 26.11 18.31
N SER A 236 -12.23 26.96 19.34
CA SER A 236 -12.65 28.37 19.20
C SER A 236 -11.60 29.28 18.55
N ASP A 237 -10.32 28.87 18.61
CA ASP A 237 -9.19 29.71 18.22
C ASP A 237 -8.71 29.41 16.78
N ALA A 238 -9.39 28.47 16.11
CA ALA A 238 -9.06 28.01 14.78
C ALA A 238 -9.90 28.72 13.71
N ASP A 239 -9.34 28.85 12.51
CA ASP A 239 -10.06 29.35 11.33
C ASP A 239 -11.20 28.38 10.95
N ARG A 240 -12.44 28.79 11.26
CA ARG A 240 -13.65 28.03 11.01
C ARG A 240 -13.93 27.80 9.53
N GLU A 241 -13.46 28.67 8.63
CA GLU A 241 -13.63 28.46 7.19
C GLU A 241 -12.71 27.36 6.68
N ARG A 242 -11.51 27.19 7.26
CA ARG A 242 -10.57 26.12 6.88
C ARG A 242 -10.75 24.81 7.63
N MET A 243 -11.49 24.77 8.74
CA MET A 243 -11.71 23.53 9.52
C MET A 243 -12.53 22.44 8.80
N SER A 244 -12.10 21.19 8.98
CA SER A 244 -12.77 20.01 8.43
C SER A 244 -13.84 19.43 9.38
N THR A 245 -15.01 19.06 8.84
CA THR A 245 -16.11 18.39 9.56
C THR A 245 -15.71 16.97 9.97
N VAL A 246 -15.71 16.62 11.26
CA VAL A 246 -15.40 15.26 11.72
C VAL A 246 -16.57 14.31 11.46
N PHE A 247 -16.32 13.25 10.71
CA PHE A 247 -17.28 12.18 10.43
C PHE A 247 -16.96 10.91 11.22
N ARG A 248 -17.96 10.08 11.50
CA ARG A 248 -17.79 8.69 11.99
C ARG A 248 -18.49 7.71 11.06
N ARG A 249 -17.79 6.64 10.70
CA ARG A 249 -18.39 5.45 10.08
C ARG A 249 -19.22 4.68 11.11
N GLN A 250 -20.48 4.43 10.78
CA GLN A 250 -21.38 3.59 11.57
C GLN A 250 -21.30 2.12 11.09
N ASP A 251 -21.79 1.21 11.93
CA ASP A 251 -21.70 -0.23 11.69
C ASP A 251 -22.62 -0.69 10.52
N ASP A 252 -23.57 0.15 10.08
CA ASP A 252 -24.39 -0.04 8.87
C ASP A 252 -23.72 0.46 7.58
N GLY A 253 -22.49 0.96 7.66
CA GLY A 253 -21.72 1.48 6.54
C GLY A 253 -22.02 2.94 6.18
N LYS A 254 -22.89 3.66 6.89
CA LYS A 254 -23.15 5.09 6.65
C LYS A 254 -22.17 6.00 7.42
N TRP A 255 -22.20 7.28 7.07
CA TRP A 255 -21.48 8.35 7.76
C TRP A 255 -22.41 9.16 8.66
N GLN A 256 -21.90 9.55 9.83
CA GLN A 256 -22.54 10.47 10.76
C GLN A 256 -21.59 11.66 10.97
N VAL A 257 -22.07 12.90 10.87
CA VAL A 257 -21.34 14.06 11.39
C VAL A 257 -21.23 13.93 12.91
N ARG A 258 -20.00 14.01 13.43
CA ARG A 258 -19.69 13.98 14.87
C ARG A 258 -19.45 15.35 15.46
N TRP A 259 -18.95 16.27 14.63
CA TRP A 259 -18.67 17.65 14.94
C TRP A 259 -18.39 18.41 13.64
N LYS A 260 -18.87 19.65 13.49
CA LYS A 260 -18.57 20.57 12.38
C LYS A 260 -18.07 21.94 12.90
N PRO A 261 -17.47 22.80 12.06
CA PRO A 261 -16.92 24.11 12.48
C PRO A 261 -17.91 25.09 13.13
N ASP A 262 -19.22 24.85 13.04
CA ASP A 262 -20.27 25.65 13.70
C ASP A 262 -20.79 25.08 15.01
N ASP A 263 -20.36 23.87 15.38
CA ASP A 263 -20.73 23.28 16.67
C ASP A 263 -19.89 23.92 17.79
N ALA A 264 -20.43 23.92 19.02
CA ALA A 264 -19.65 24.31 20.18
C ALA A 264 -18.40 23.39 20.35
N PRO A 265 -17.28 23.91 20.90
CA PRO A 265 -16.17 23.07 21.34
C PRO A 265 -16.62 21.98 22.32
N ASP A 266 -16.03 20.79 22.26
CA ASP A 266 -16.38 19.65 23.14
C ASP A 266 -16.33 20.00 24.65
N PHE A 267 -15.46 20.93 25.03
CA PHE A 267 -15.20 21.43 26.39
C PHE A 267 -14.89 22.93 26.29
N PRO A 268 -15.14 23.75 27.33
CA PRO A 268 -14.94 25.20 27.26
C PRO A 268 -13.49 25.68 27.51
N PHE A 269 -12.49 24.78 27.47
CA PHE A 269 -11.09 25.06 27.78
C PHE A 269 -10.14 24.12 26.99
N PRO A 270 -8.88 24.54 26.72
CA PRO A 270 -7.93 23.77 25.92
C PRO A 270 -7.50 22.44 26.57
N ARG A 271 -7.07 21.47 25.75
CA ARG A 271 -6.93 20.06 26.18
C ARG A 271 -5.61 19.44 25.74
N GLY A 272 -4.70 19.10 26.66
CA GLY A 272 -3.43 18.43 26.32
C GLY A 272 -3.61 17.07 25.63
N SER A 273 -4.60 16.29 26.04
CA SER A 273 -4.84 14.97 25.45
C SER A 273 -5.41 14.99 24.03
N GLY A 274 -5.93 16.12 23.52
CA GLY A 274 -6.70 16.11 22.27
C GLY A 274 -7.15 17.44 21.63
N GLY A 275 -6.81 18.61 22.16
CA GLY A 275 -7.37 19.90 21.73
C GLY A 275 -6.64 20.60 20.57
N MET A 276 -5.54 20.07 20.05
CA MET A 276 -4.79 20.72 18.97
C MET A 276 -5.57 20.73 17.66
N VAL A 277 -5.58 21.89 16.99
CA VAL A 277 -6.00 22.06 15.59
C VAL A 277 -4.79 22.54 14.80
N SER A 278 -4.58 22.02 13.58
CA SER A 278 -3.37 22.28 12.77
C SER A 278 -3.55 21.88 11.31
N THR A 279 -2.66 22.36 10.43
CA THR A 279 -2.50 21.87 9.04
C THR A 279 -1.46 20.73 8.97
N ALA A 280 -1.38 20.07 7.81
CA ALA A 280 -0.30 19.12 7.54
C ALA A 280 1.09 19.80 7.48
N ARG A 281 1.17 21.07 7.03
CA ARG A 281 2.43 21.79 6.85
C ARG A 281 3.02 22.21 8.20
N ASP A 282 2.19 22.75 9.09
CA ASP A 282 2.59 23.13 10.45
C ASP A 282 3.08 21.92 11.26
N TYR A 283 2.31 20.83 11.27
CA TYR A 283 2.72 19.64 12.00
C TYR A 283 3.99 19.00 11.38
N ALA A 284 4.22 19.18 10.07
CA ALA A 284 5.47 18.75 9.43
C ALA A 284 6.67 19.60 9.86
N VAL A 285 6.50 20.90 10.11
CA VAL A 285 7.53 21.76 10.72
C VAL A 285 7.85 21.29 12.14
N PHE A 286 6.85 20.97 12.97
CA PHE A 286 7.07 20.38 14.29
C PHE A 286 7.84 19.04 14.21
N CYS A 287 7.46 18.14 13.29
CA CYS A 287 8.20 16.91 13.04
C CYS A 287 9.64 17.14 12.54
N GLN A 288 9.89 18.18 11.72
CA GLN A 288 11.25 18.52 11.26
C GLN A 288 12.10 19.08 12.40
N MET A 289 11.54 19.86 13.33
CA MET A 289 12.23 20.29 14.55
C MET A 289 12.65 19.09 15.42
N MET A 290 11.77 18.09 15.58
CA MET A 290 12.12 16.84 16.28
C MET A 290 13.21 16.06 15.52
N LEU A 291 13.07 15.89 14.21
CA LEU A 291 14.06 15.20 13.35
C LEU A 291 15.45 15.89 13.36
N ASN A 292 15.49 17.21 13.54
CA ASN A 292 16.71 18.02 13.63
C ASN A 292 17.36 18.05 15.05
N GLY A 293 16.91 17.23 16.01
CA GLY A 293 17.46 17.28 17.38
C GLY A 293 17.14 18.57 18.14
N GLY A 294 15.96 19.15 17.88
CA GLY A 294 15.43 20.32 18.59
C GLY A 294 15.78 21.67 17.99
N LEU A 295 16.41 21.68 16.82
CA LEU A 295 16.79 22.88 16.05
C LEU A 295 15.84 23.10 14.86
N TYR A 296 15.40 24.32 14.63
CA TYR A 296 14.69 24.68 13.40
C TYR A 296 14.94 26.15 13.08
N ASP A 297 15.21 26.47 11.81
CA ASP A 297 15.46 27.86 11.36
C ASP A 297 16.53 28.59 12.22
N GLY A 298 17.63 27.89 12.53
CA GLY A 298 18.71 28.37 13.41
C GLY A 298 18.34 28.47 14.91
N LYS A 299 17.07 28.40 15.27
CA LYS A 299 16.57 28.52 16.65
C LYS A 299 16.63 27.15 17.33
N ARG A 300 17.12 27.11 18.57
CA ARG A 300 16.90 25.95 19.45
C ARG A 300 15.56 26.13 20.17
N ILE A 301 14.63 25.22 19.90
CA ILE A 301 13.36 25.12 20.64
C ILE A 301 13.61 24.24 21.87
N LEU A 302 14.09 23.02 21.62
CA LEU A 302 14.34 22.00 22.63
C LEU A 302 15.80 21.54 22.57
N LYS A 303 16.41 21.16 23.69
CA LYS A 303 17.71 20.47 23.70
C LYS A 303 17.56 19.07 23.10
N SER A 304 18.64 18.57 22.48
CA SER A 304 18.66 17.20 21.93
C SER A 304 18.33 16.15 22.99
N GLU A 305 18.90 16.26 24.20
CA GLU A 305 18.65 15.32 25.31
C GLU A 305 17.15 15.08 25.63
N TYR A 306 16.28 16.08 25.41
CA TYR A 306 14.84 15.95 25.61
C TYR A 306 14.10 15.51 24.34
N VAL A 307 14.62 15.81 23.15
CA VAL A 307 14.14 15.22 21.89
C VAL A 307 14.41 13.71 21.90
N ASP A 308 15.61 13.32 22.26
CA ASP A 308 16.06 11.92 22.39
C ASP A 308 15.15 11.18 23.39
N ALA A 309 14.88 11.76 24.58
CA ALA A 309 13.94 11.20 25.55
C ALA A 309 12.47 11.20 25.08
N ALA A 310 12.08 12.09 24.16
CA ALA A 310 10.73 12.12 23.60
C ALA A 310 10.50 11.02 22.54
N VAL A 311 11.52 10.69 21.75
CA VAL A 311 11.43 9.75 20.61
C VAL A 311 12.04 8.37 20.87
N ASN A 312 12.65 8.15 22.04
CA ASN A 312 13.11 6.83 22.49
C ASN A 312 12.29 6.34 23.70
N PRO A 313 12.17 5.02 23.92
CA PRO A 313 11.51 4.46 25.10
C PRO A 313 12.11 4.98 26.41
N GLN A 314 11.29 5.00 27.47
CA GLN A 314 11.71 5.44 28.81
C GLN A 314 11.39 4.43 29.92
N THR A 315 10.65 3.36 29.59
CA THR A 315 10.18 2.35 30.55
C THR A 315 10.16 0.95 29.91
N GLU A 316 11.24 0.56 29.24
CA GLU A 316 11.37 -0.73 28.52
C GLU A 316 11.20 -1.95 29.44
N PHE A 317 11.55 -1.80 30.71
CA PHE A 317 11.30 -2.79 31.78
C PHE A 317 9.80 -3.09 32.00
N ILE A 318 8.89 -2.32 31.39
CA ILE A 318 7.46 -2.64 31.25
C ILE A 318 7.24 -2.99 29.76
N PRO A 319 7.13 -4.27 29.37
CA PRO A 319 7.04 -4.66 27.96
C PRO A 319 5.90 -3.99 27.19
N ALA A 320 4.77 -3.73 27.84
CA ALA A 320 3.63 -3.01 27.26
C ALA A 320 3.87 -1.50 27.02
N ALA A 321 4.93 -0.92 27.61
CA ALA A 321 5.36 0.47 27.41
C ALA A 321 6.66 0.59 26.58
N ALA A 322 7.31 -0.52 26.20
CA ALA A 322 8.59 -0.51 25.49
C ALA A 322 8.56 0.20 24.12
N ASN A 323 7.37 0.47 23.57
CA ASN A 323 7.15 1.22 22.34
C ASN A 323 6.52 2.62 22.61
N TYR A 324 6.90 3.29 23.70
CA TYR A 324 6.45 4.65 24.03
C TYR A 324 7.55 5.50 24.71
N GLY A 325 7.83 6.70 24.16
CA GLY A 325 8.73 7.72 24.71
C GLY A 325 7.97 8.86 25.41
N LEU A 326 8.60 10.01 25.65
CA LEU A 326 7.90 11.18 26.22
C LEU A 326 7.07 11.90 25.14
N GLY A 327 5.88 11.37 24.83
CA GLY A 327 4.88 11.97 23.94
C GLY A 327 4.62 11.24 22.63
N TRP A 328 5.46 10.27 22.27
CA TRP A 328 5.41 9.54 21.00
C TRP A 328 5.32 8.04 21.18
N LYS A 329 4.64 7.36 20.26
CA LYS A 329 4.85 5.91 20.07
C LYS A 329 6.16 5.72 19.33
N THR A 330 6.98 4.80 19.80
CA THR A 330 8.26 4.45 19.20
C THR A 330 8.16 3.04 18.59
N ASN A 331 9.13 2.67 17.77
CA ASN A 331 9.29 1.31 17.28
C ASN A 331 10.77 1.00 17.12
N ALA A 332 11.30 0.06 17.91
CA ALA A 332 12.71 -0.29 17.89
C ALA A 332 13.14 -0.90 16.53
N ASP A 333 12.30 -1.77 15.95
CA ASP A 333 12.59 -2.57 14.76
C ASP A 333 12.95 -1.75 13.52
N ASP A 334 12.39 -0.53 13.39
CA ASP A 334 12.64 0.38 12.27
C ASP A 334 13.09 1.79 12.72
N ASN A 335 13.41 1.94 14.01
CA ASN A 335 13.79 3.21 14.68
C ASN A 335 12.83 4.39 14.42
N THR A 336 11.54 4.13 14.15
CA THR A 336 10.58 5.19 13.83
C THR A 336 9.74 5.64 15.02
N PHE A 337 9.29 6.90 14.98
CA PHE A 337 8.33 7.44 15.95
C PHE A 337 7.06 7.93 15.26
N SER A 338 5.92 7.82 15.92
CA SER A 338 4.61 8.12 15.35
C SER A 338 3.56 8.49 16.39
N HIS A 339 2.48 9.14 15.94
CA HIS A 339 1.26 9.25 16.73
C HIS A 339 0.01 9.27 15.83
N SER A 340 -1.15 8.96 16.42
CA SER A 340 -2.47 8.98 15.77
C SER A 340 -3.50 9.75 16.58
N GLY A 341 -4.42 10.43 15.89
CA GLY A 341 -5.65 10.99 16.44
C GLY A 341 -6.81 10.00 16.37
N SER A 342 -7.83 10.19 17.23
CA SER A 342 -9.10 9.44 17.17
C SER A 342 -9.88 9.73 15.88
N ASP A 343 -9.73 10.96 15.38
CA ASP A 343 -10.56 11.51 14.31
C ASP A 343 -10.03 11.17 12.91
N GLY A 344 -8.97 10.35 12.83
CA GLY A 344 -8.46 9.74 11.60
C GLY A 344 -6.99 10.07 11.31
N THR A 345 -6.54 11.24 11.75
CA THR A 345 -5.18 11.78 11.58
C THR A 345 -4.06 10.83 12.05
N TRP A 346 -2.98 10.74 11.29
CA TRP A 346 -1.79 9.96 11.65
C TRP A 346 -0.51 10.55 11.04
N VAL A 347 0.56 10.50 11.82
CA VAL A 347 1.88 11.04 11.48
C VAL A 347 2.96 10.04 11.91
N TRP A 348 3.98 9.86 11.08
CA TRP A 348 5.20 9.12 11.40
C TRP A 348 6.45 9.88 10.95
N VAL A 349 7.58 9.57 11.60
CA VAL A 349 8.92 10.04 11.23
C VAL A 349 9.87 8.85 11.22
N ASP A 350 10.67 8.72 10.16
CA ASP A 350 11.79 7.79 10.02
C ASP A 350 13.09 8.60 10.10
N PRO A 351 13.78 8.63 11.25
CA PRO A 351 15.03 9.37 11.41
C PRO A 351 16.16 8.84 10.54
N GLN A 352 16.23 7.52 10.33
CA GLN A 352 17.31 6.87 9.58
C GLN A 352 17.27 7.25 8.10
N ARG A 353 16.07 7.39 7.52
CA ARG A 353 15.86 7.78 6.11
C ARG A 353 15.54 9.27 5.93
N GLU A 354 15.52 10.03 7.01
CA GLU A 354 15.06 11.43 7.12
C GLU A 354 13.66 11.68 6.53
N ILE A 355 12.68 10.79 6.75
CA ILE A 355 11.32 10.90 6.20
C ILE A 355 10.35 11.40 7.27
N ILE A 356 9.47 12.33 6.91
CA ILE A 356 8.27 12.72 7.66
C ILE A 356 7.07 12.37 6.78
N GLY A 357 6.11 11.61 7.30
CA GLY A 357 4.94 11.17 6.54
C GLY A 357 3.63 11.35 7.31
N MET A 358 2.57 11.75 6.58
CA MET A 358 1.27 12.07 7.17
C MET A 358 0.11 11.59 6.31
N VAL A 359 -0.94 11.10 6.97
CA VAL A 359 -2.29 10.97 6.43
C VAL A 359 -3.22 11.66 7.41
N LEU A 360 -3.54 12.92 7.14
CA LEU A 360 -4.55 13.66 7.88
C LEU A 360 -5.90 13.42 7.22
N THR A 361 -6.85 12.86 7.98
CA THR A 361 -8.23 12.66 7.56
C THR A 361 -9.11 12.84 8.78
N GLN A 362 -10.35 13.28 8.54
CA GLN A 362 -11.32 13.66 9.55
C GLN A 362 -12.42 12.58 9.75
N THR A 363 -12.08 11.31 9.49
CA THR A 363 -12.97 10.15 9.64
C THR A 363 -12.60 9.22 10.80
N GLN A 364 -13.50 9.05 11.76
CA GLN A 364 -13.46 8.00 12.78
C GLN A 364 -13.99 6.65 12.23
N ARG A 365 -13.45 5.53 12.76
CA ARG A 365 -13.91 4.15 12.52
C ARG A 365 -13.89 3.66 11.04
N SER A 366 -13.17 4.35 10.16
CA SER A 366 -13.04 3.97 8.74
C SER A 366 -11.92 2.98 8.46
N THR A 367 -12.04 2.27 7.33
CA THR A 367 -10.88 1.70 6.63
C THR A 367 -9.98 2.86 6.21
N ASN A 368 -8.70 2.84 6.62
CA ASN A 368 -7.75 3.89 6.31
C ASN A 368 -6.45 3.26 5.77
N PRO A 369 -6.07 3.52 4.51
CA PRO A 369 -4.92 2.89 3.85
C PRO A 369 -3.56 3.37 4.37
N ARG A 370 -3.50 4.22 5.42
CA ARG A 370 -2.28 4.84 5.95
C ARG A 370 -1.08 3.91 6.16
N LYS A 371 -1.29 2.63 6.55
CA LYS A 371 -0.19 1.64 6.62
C LYS A 371 0.41 1.34 5.24
N VAL A 372 -0.44 0.99 4.27
CA VAL A 372 -0.06 0.75 2.87
C VAL A 372 0.59 1.99 2.25
N PHE A 373 0.10 3.19 2.58
CA PHE A 373 0.71 4.45 2.19
C PHE A 373 2.15 4.59 2.71
N ARG A 374 2.40 4.37 4.01
CA ARG A 374 3.77 4.36 4.58
C ARG A 374 4.67 3.33 3.90
N GLU A 375 4.18 2.12 3.67
CA GLU A 375 4.96 1.07 2.99
C GLU A 375 5.33 1.46 1.56
N LEU A 376 4.39 2.03 0.78
CA LEU A 376 4.65 2.48 -0.58
C LEU A 376 5.59 3.69 -0.63
N VAL A 377 5.51 4.61 0.34
CA VAL A 377 6.47 5.71 0.52
C VAL A 377 7.87 5.17 0.82
N ASN A 378 7.99 4.16 1.69
CA ASN A 378 9.28 3.51 1.96
C ASN A 378 9.82 2.81 0.70
N ARG A 379 8.98 2.09 -0.05
CA ARG A 379 9.35 1.44 -1.34
C ARG A 379 9.64 2.44 -2.48
N ALA A 380 9.28 3.71 -2.31
CA ALA A 380 9.59 4.81 -3.24
C ALA A 380 11.00 5.40 -3.02
N CYS A 381 11.61 5.23 -1.84
CA CYS A 381 12.97 5.70 -1.58
C CYS A 381 13.99 4.81 -2.30
N LEU A 382 14.87 5.40 -3.11
CA LEU A 382 15.82 4.66 -3.97
C LEU A 382 16.96 4.00 -3.17
N ASP A 383 17.24 4.53 -1.98
CA ASP A 383 18.16 3.99 -0.97
C ASP A 383 17.47 3.04 0.03
N PHE A 384 16.24 2.57 -0.28
CA PHE A 384 15.57 1.51 0.48
C PHE A 384 16.32 0.17 0.33
N LYS A 385 17.30 -0.04 1.21
CA LYS A 385 17.82 -1.37 1.53
C LYS A 385 16.80 -2.11 2.40
N SER A 386 16.56 -3.38 2.06
CA SER A 386 15.94 -4.35 2.97
C SER A 386 16.80 -4.52 4.24
N THR A 387 16.16 -4.75 5.38
CA THR A 387 16.87 -5.20 6.60
C THR A 387 17.42 -6.62 6.40
N PRO A 388 18.48 -7.07 7.10
CA PRO A 388 19.05 -8.41 6.90
C PRO A 388 18.06 -9.58 7.12
N ASP A 389 17.13 -9.47 8.08
CA ASP A 389 16.05 -10.46 8.26
C ASP A 389 15.05 -10.45 7.09
N ALA A 390 14.85 -9.29 6.47
CA ALA A 390 14.17 -9.22 5.20
C ALA A 390 15.02 -9.84 4.09
N GLU A 391 16.34 -9.59 4.00
CA GLU A 391 17.22 -10.16 2.96
C GLU A 391 17.25 -11.69 3.00
N THR A 392 17.33 -12.32 4.18
CA THR A 392 17.25 -13.78 4.33
C THR A 392 15.89 -14.33 3.86
N LYS A 393 14.80 -13.55 3.98
CA LYS A 393 13.47 -13.87 3.42
C LYS A 393 13.20 -13.24 2.03
N THR A 394 14.17 -12.55 1.44
CA THR A 394 14.07 -11.77 0.17
C THR A 394 15.08 -12.23 -0.88
N ALA A 395 15.98 -13.16 -0.55
CA ALA A 395 16.60 -14.07 -1.53
C ALA A 395 15.55 -14.74 -2.45
N ALA A 396 14.30 -14.88 -1.95
CA ALA A 396 13.10 -15.27 -2.69
C ALA A 396 12.48 -14.17 -3.61
N ARG A 397 13.18 -13.07 -3.92
CA ARG A 397 12.70 -12.03 -4.86
C ARG A 397 13.64 -11.80 -6.05
N SER A 398 13.37 -12.47 -7.17
CA SER A 398 13.36 -11.81 -8.49
C SER A 398 12.66 -12.61 -9.61
N LYS A 399 11.39 -12.95 -9.40
CA LYS A 399 10.41 -13.09 -10.50
C LYS A 399 9.11 -12.36 -10.16
N LEU A 400 9.15 -11.04 -10.22
CA LEU A 400 7.99 -10.32 -10.75
C LEU A 400 7.98 -10.60 -12.27
N PRO A 401 6.82 -10.90 -12.89
CA PRO A 401 6.74 -11.11 -14.33
C PRO A 401 7.12 -9.81 -15.10
N PRO A 402 7.47 -9.92 -16.40
CA PRO A 402 7.92 -8.77 -17.19
C PRO A 402 6.88 -7.65 -17.25
N GLU A 403 7.34 -6.41 -17.15
CA GLU A 403 6.49 -5.22 -17.10
C GLU A 403 5.75 -4.91 -18.41
N GLY A 404 4.47 -4.54 -18.30
CA GLY A 404 3.68 -3.91 -19.36
C GLY A 404 2.27 -3.57 -18.86
N PHE A 405 1.35 -3.18 -19.77
CA PHE A 405 -0.02 -2.78 -19.42
C PHE A 405 -1.06 -3.51 -20.26
N TYR A 406 -1.83 -4.36 -19.61
CA TYR A 406 -1.82 -5.78 -19.99
C TYR A 406 -2.92 -6.53 -19.15
N LYS A 407 -3.21 -7.86 -19.22
CA LYS A 407 -4.28 -8.61 -18.45
C LYS A 407 -4.03 -10.14 -18.21
N ASP A 408 -3.28 -10.59 -17.18
CA ASP A 408 -2.61 -11.94 -17.09
C ASP A 408 -3.31 -12.93 -16.16
N LEU A 409 -4.04 -12.43 -15.17
CA LEU A 409 -4.56 -13.23 -14.07
C LEU A 409 -6.08 -13.08 -14.03
N PHE A 410 -6.80 -14.11 -14.45
CA PHE A 410 -8.23 -14.20 -14.14
C PHE A 410 -8.40 -14.81 -12.74
N MET A 411 -8.82 -14.00 -11.78
CA MET A 411 -9.10 -14.43 -10.40
C MET A 411 -10.61 -14.52 -10.18
N SER A 412 -11.11 -15.67 -9.70
CA SER A 412 -12.55 -15.87 -9.42
C SER A 412 -12.82 -16.29 -7.98
N SER A 413 -13.84 -15.72 -7.33
CA SER A 413 -14.14 -15.98 -5.91
C SER A 413 -15.64 -16.15 -5.57
N GLY A 414 -15.90 -16.88 -4.48
CA GLY A 414 -17.21 -17.37 -4.05
C GLY A 414 -18.09 -16.49 -3.12
N VAL A 415 -19.15 -17.09 -2.60
CA VAL A 415 -20.33 -16.41 -2.00
C VAL A 415 -20.13 -15.88 -0.57
N LYS A 416 -20.66 -14.67 -0.31
CA LYS A 416 -21.03 -14.13 1.02
C LYS A 416 -19.90 -14.03 2.06
N LEU A 417 -18.76 -13.47 1.66
CA LEU A 417 -17.92 -12.64 2.54
C LEU A 417 -17.80 -11.21 1.99
N THR A 418 -18.96 -10.57 1.80
CA THR A 418 -19.18 -9.26 1.13
C THR A 418 -18.85 -9.23 -0.37
N ASN A 419 -19.41 -8.24 -1.05
CA ASN A 419 -19.02 -7.87 -2.41
C ASN A 419 -17.69 -7.10 -2.36
N ARG A 420 -16.58 -7.81 -2.13
CA ARG A 420 -15.24 -7.21 -2.07
C ARG A 420 -14.84 -6.59 -3.40
N THR A 421 -14.54 -5.30 -3.37
CA THR A 421 -13.97 -4.45 -4.44
C THR A 421 -12.43 -4.33 -4.34
N THR A 422 -11.84 -5.00 -3.35
CA THR A 422 -10.45 -4.89 -2.92
C THR A 422 -9.88 -6.30 -2.74
N LEU A 423 -8.64 -6.51 -3.16
CA LEU A 423 -7.97 -7.81 -3.07
C LEU A 423 -6.57 -7.65 -2.48
N HIS A 424 -6.46 -7.79 -1.16
CA HIS A 424 -5.32 -7.32 -0.37
C HIS A 424 -3.95 -7.85 -0.83
N ALA A 425 -3.87 -9.10 -1.29
CA ALA A 425 -2.64 -9.66 -1.85
C ALA A 425 -2.21 -8.96 -3.15
N ALA A 426 -3.15 -8.57 -4.00
CA ALA A 426 -2.85 -7.79 -5.21
C ALA A 426 -2.39 -6.37 -4.84
N ASP A 427 -3.06 -5.71 -3.89
CA ASP A 427 -2.67 -4.38 -3.41
C ASP A 427 -1.26 -4.39 -2.77
N SER A 428 -0.96 -5.39 -1.93
CA SER A 428 0.34 -5.58 -1.25
C SER A 428 1.49 -5.87 -2.22
N LEU A 429 1.23 -6.69 -3.24
CA LEU A 429 2.16 -6.97 -4.33
C LEU A 429 2.33 -5.81 -5.34
N GLY A 430 1.47 -4.78 -5.27
CA GLY A 430 1.45 -3.67 -6.23
C GLY A 430 0.83 -4.03 -7.59
N LEU A 431 0.08 -5.13 -7.68
CA LEU A 431 -0.62 -5.53 -8.91
C LEU A 431 -1.79 -4.58 -9.19
N THR A 432 -1.95 -4.15 -10.44
CA THR A 432 -3.18 -3.45 -10.86
C THR A 432 -4.26 -4.47 -11.21
N TYR A 433 -5.53 -4.12 -10.96
CA TYR A 433 -6.66 -4.96 -11.30
C TYR A 433 -7.91 -4.20 -11.72
N GLU A 434 -8.62 -4.78 -12.66
CA GLU A 434 -10.06 -4.59 -12.83
C GLU A 434 -10.78 -5.58 -11.93
N TYR A 435 -11.99 -5.25 -11.49
CA TYR A 435 -12.83 -6.19 -10.76
C TYR A 435 -14.28 -6.11 -11.21
N TYR A 436 -15.03 -7.13 -10.84
CA TYR A 436 -16.48 -7.13 -10.74
C TYR A 436 -16.87 -7.77 -9.41
N SER A 437 -17.80 -7.17 -8.69
CA SER A 437 -18.29 -7.74 -7.43
C SER A 437 -19.81 -7.67 -7.31
N GLY A 438 -20.51 -8.64 -7.92
CA GLY A 438 -21.97 -8.69 -7.91
C GLY A 438 -22.58 -9.95 -8.53
N THR A 439 -23.90 -10.06 -8.42
CA THR A 439 -24.68 -11.24 -8.85
C THR A 439 -25.42 -11.06 -10.19
N ASN A 440 -25.30 -9.89 -10.83
CA ASN A 440 -25.90 -9.62 -12.15
C ASN A 440 -25.17 -10.45 -13.23
N LYS A 441 -25.94 -11.31 -13.92
CA LYS A 441 -25.43 -12.24 -14.94
C LYS A 441 -25.17 -11.59 -16.29
N ALA A 442 -25.88 -10.52 -16.63
CA ALA A 442 -25.63 -9.77 -17.87
C ALA A 442 -24.28 -9.06 -17.75
N ARG A 443 -24.11 -8.21 -16.72
CA ARG A 443 -22.85 -7.54 -16.40
C ARG A 443 -21.65 -8.49 -16.26
N GLN A 444 -21.85 -9.70 -15.71
CA GLN A 444 -20.79 -10.72 -15.67
C GLN A 444 -20.40 -11.25 -17.06
N ASN A 445 -21.34 -11.31 -18.01
CA ASN A 445 -21.03 -11.64 -19.40
C ASN A 445 -20.37 -10.47 -20.12
N ASP A 446 -20.85 -9.25 -19.95
CA ASP A 446 -20.31 -8.07 -20.66
C ASP A 446 -18.78 -7.95 -20.45
N LEU A 447 -18.30 -8.24 -19.23
CA LEU A 447 -16.87 -8.33 -18.89
C LEU A 447 -16.11 -9.49 -19.54
N ILE A 448 -16.77 -10.61 -19.80
CA ILE A 448 -16.12 -11.88 -20.19
C ILE A 448 -16.27 -12.12 -21.71
N VAL A 449 -17.27 -11.50 -22.33
CA VAL A 449 -17.67 -11.63 -23.74
C VAL A 449 -17.35 -10.38 -24.54
N GLY A 450 -17.51 -9.19 -23.97
CA GLY A 450 -17.52 -7.91 -24.69
C GLY A 450 -18.92 -7.32 -24.85
N THR A 451 -18.99 -6.19 -25.55
CA THR A 451 -20.22 -5.43 -25.86
C THR A 451 -20.15 -4.90 -27.29
N GLU A 452 -21.20 -4.24 -27.81
CA GLU A 452 -21.13 -3.65 -29.16
C GLU A 452 -20.10 -2.51 -29.29
N ASP A 453 -19.78 -1.81 -28.18
CA ASP A 453 -18.70 -0.82 -28.10
C ASP A 453 -17.29 -1.46 -27.97
N ASP A 454 -17.22 -2.73 -27.56
CA ASP A 454 -16.01 -3.51 -27.27
C ASP A 454 -16.20 -4.93 -27.79
N ALA A 455 -16.13 -5.09 -29.11
CA ALA A 455 -16.37 -6.36 -29.80
C ALA A 455 -15.20 -7.36 -29.64
N ASN A 456 -14.02 -6.85 -29.26
CA ASN A 456 -12.86 -7.64 -28.86
C ASN A 456 -13.10 -8.29 -27.48
N GLY A 457 -13.68 -7.52 -26.57
CA GLY A 457 -14.17 -7.92 -25.27
C GLY A 457 -13.13 -7.77 -24.16
N VAL A 458 -13.58 -7.30 -22.99
CA VAL A 458 -12.71 -6.86 -21.88
C VAL A 458 -11.67 -7.91 -21.43
N LEU A 459 -11.85 -9.21 -21.69
CA LEU A 459 -10.86 -10.26 -21.44
C LEU A 459 -9.81 -10.49 -22.54
N LEU A 460 -10.07 -10.13 -23.79
CA LEU A 460 -9.29 -10.58 -24.95
C LEU A 460 -9.00 -9.50 -25.97
N TYR A 461 -7.83 -9.66 -26.58
CA TYR A 461 -7.51 -9.20 -27.92
C TYR A 461 -7.03 -10.43 -28.70
N PRO A 462 -7.10 -10.44 -30.04
CA PRO A 462 -7.15 -11.69 -30.83
C PRO A 462 -5.88 -12.53 -30.76
N ASP A 463 -4.72 -11.92 -30.49
CA ASP A 463 -3.45 -12.64 -30.35
C ASP A 463 -3.34 -13.47 -29.07
N GLY A 464 -4.22 -13.24 -28.09
CA GLY A 464 -4.20 -13.88 -26.78
C GLY A 464 -2.84 -13.77 -26.05
N ALA A 465 -1.98 -12.82 -26.44
CA ALA A 465 -0.64 -12.73 -25.90
C ALA A 465 -0.69 -12.48 -24.38
N PRO A 466 0.26 -13.03 -23.61
CA PRO A 466 0.41 -12.75 -22.19
C PRO A 466 0.93 -11.34 -21.93
N ARG A 467 0.40 -10.80 -20.85
CA ARG A 467 0.02 -9.42 -20.58
C ARG A 467 -0.74 -9.62 -19.24
N PHE A 468 -0.64 -9.19 -17.97
CA PHE A 468 -0.15 -8.16 -17.00
C PHE A 468 -1.12 -7.05 -16.45
N ARG A 469 -2.28 -7.48 -15.97
CA ARG A 469 -3.23 -6.89 -14.96
C ARG A 469 -4.05 -8.07 -14.42
N MET A 470 -4.68 -7.98 -13.26
CA MET A 470 -5.65 -9.01 -12.85
C MET A 470 -7.10 -8.59 -13.19
N ILE A 471 -7.94 -9.54 -13.56
CA ILE A 471 -9.40 -9.38 -13.58
C ILE A 471 -9.97 -10.21 -12.43
N TYR A 472 -10.56 -9.54 -11.44
CA TYR A 472 -11.07 -10.14 -10.21
C TYR A 472 -12.62 -10.22 -10.24
N VAL A 473 -13.16 -11.43 -10.39
CA VAL A 473 -14.61 -11.68 -10.49
C VAL A 473 -15.15 -12.33 -9.21
N ASN A 474 -15.93 -11.57 -8.45
CA ASN A 474 -16.48 -11.93 -7.15
C ASN A 474 -18.02 -11.89 -7.15
N GLY A 475 -18.66 -12.53 -6.17
CA GLY A 475 -20.08 -12.36 -5.88
C GLY A 475 -20.99 -13.44 -6.47
N GLY A 476 -20.69 -14.73 -6.28
CA GLY A 476 -21.64 -15.77 -6.69
C GLY A 476 -21.25 -17.21 -6.34
N ALA A 477 -22.23 -18.10 -6.44
CA ALA A 477 -21.99 -19.54 -6.29
C ALA A 477 -21.40 -20.07 -7.59
N ALA A 478 -20.52 -21.07 -7.54
CA ALA A 478 -19.91 -21.65 -8.75
C ALA A 478 -20.96 -22.04 -9.80
N THR A 479 -22.03 -22.73 -9.40
CA THR A 479 -23.15 -23.06 -10.31
C THR A 479 -23.87 -21.82 -10.86
N SER A 480 -23.89 -20.69 -10.15
CA SER A 480 -24.52 -19.44 -10.60
C SER A 480 -23.61 -18.62 -11.52
N HIS A 481 -22.31 -18.54 -11.25
CA HIS A 481 -21.30 -17.94 -12.12
C HIS A 481 -21.11 -18.77 -13.39
N GLY A 482 -20.94 -20.08 -13.30
CA GLY A 482 -20.77 -20.94 -14.49
C GLY A 482 -22.01 -20.97 -15.40
N LYS A 483 -23.20 -20.77 -14.83
CA LYS A 483 -24.45 -20.56 -15.57
C LYS A 483 -24.67 -19.11 -16.01
N SER A 484 -23.93 -18.12 -15.49
CA SER A 484 -23.99 -16.76 -16.01
C SER A 484 -23.19 -16.66 -17.30
N ILE A 485 -21.92 -17.10 -17.27
CA ILE A 485 -21.01 -17.06 -18.41
C ILE A 485 -21.65 -17.75 -19.64
N THR A 486 -21.70 -17.07 -20.80
CA THR A 486 -22.24 -17.64 -22.04
C THR A 486 -21.33 -18.72 -22.64
N LYS A 487 -21.75 -19.35 -23.75
CA LYS A 487 -20.87 -20.19 -24.57
C LYS A 487 -19.63 -19.41 -25.04
N ALA A 488 -19.81 -18.16 -25.48
CA ALA A 488 -18.73 -17.29 -25.92
C ALA A 488 -17.77 -16.98 -24.77
N GLY A 489 -18.27 -16.53 -23.61
CA GLY A 489 -17.41 -16.19 -22.47
C GLY A 489 -16.57 -17.37 -21.95
N ARG A 490 -17.10 -18.60 -22.01
CA ARG A 490 -16.33 -19.81 -21.71
C ARG A 490 -15.29 -20.15 -22.78
N ILE A 491 -15.53 -19.80 -24.05
CA ILE A 491 -14.52 -19.90 -25.11
C ILE A 491 -13.42 -18.86 -24.85
N ASN A 492 -13.78 -17.60 -24.58
CA ASN A 492 -12.83 -16.52 -24.31
C ASN A 492 -11.86 -16.88 -23.16
N LEU A 493 -12.37 -17.34 -22.02
CA LEU A 493 -11.54 -17.79 -20.89
C LEU A 493 -10.67 -19.02 -21.20
N ARG A 494 -11.07 -19.89 -22.12
CA ARG A 494 -10.25 -21.02 -22.59
C ARG A 494 -9.17 -20.57 -23.55
N THR A 495 -9.48 -19.69 -24.49
CA THR A 495 -8.52 -19.10 -25.44
C THR A 495 -7.45 -18.31 -24.70
N PHE A 496 -7.87 -17.45 -23.75
CA PHE A 496 -7.00 -16.75 -22.81
C PHE A 496 -6.00 -17.70 -22.14
N ASN A 497 -6.49 -18.78 -21.52
CA ASN A 497 -5.63 -19.74 -20.84
C ASN A 497 -4.75 -20.58 -21.79
N SER A 498 -5.24 -20.86 -23.01
CA SER A 498 -4.51 -21.65 -24.01
C SER A 498 -3.32 -20.88 -24.58
N ASN A 499 -3.38 -19.55 -24.60
CA ASN A 499 -2.36 -18.67 -25.18
C ASN A 499 -1.39 -18.06 -24.13
N GLY A 500 -1.50 -18.47 -22.86
CA GLY A 500 -0.55 -18.11 -21.80
C GLY A 500 -1.16 -17.41 -20.58
N GLY A 501 -2.43 -16.99 -20.65
CA GLY A 501 -3.14 -16.33 -19.55
C GLY A 501 -3.38 -17.24 -18.35
N ALA A 502 -3.02 -16.80 -17.15
CA ALA A 502 -3.08 -17.62 -15.96
C ALA A 502 -4.42 -17.47 -15.21
N TYR A 503 -4.81 -18.51 -14.47
CA TYR A 503 -6.08 -18.57 -13.74
C TYR A 503 -5.81 -18.79 -12.26
N CYS A 504 -6.46 -18.03 -11.38
CA CYS A 504 -6.57 -18.37 -9.97
C CYS A 504 -8.06 -18.42 -9.57
N GLY A 505 -8.43 -19.32 -8.66
CA GLY A 505 -9.81 -19.40 -8.20
C GLY A 505 -9.91 -19.80 -6.73
N SER A 506 -10.63 -19.01 -5.92
CA SER A 506 -10.95 -19.32 -4.53
C SER A 506 -12.33 -19.94 -4.36
N CYS A 507 -12.41 -21.05 -3.64
CA CYS A 507 -13.60 -21.81 -3.29
C CYS A 507 -14.53 -22.12 -4.49
N ALA A 508 -15.42 -21.19 -4.85
CA ALA A 508 -16.26 -21.30 -6.04
C ALA A 508 -15.45 -21.17 -7.35
N GLY A 509 -14.41 -20.33 -7.39
CA GLY A 509 -13.52 -20.18 -8.54
C GLY A 509 -12.77 -21.47 -8.85
N SER A 510 -12.16 -22.07 -7.82
CA SER A 510 -11.52 -23.39 -7.96
C SER A 510 -12.50 -24.47 -8.49
N PHE A 511 -13.77 -24.41 -8.09
CA PHE A 511 -14.79 -25.34 -8.60
C PHE A 511 -15.17 -25.06 -10.06
N LEU A 512 -15.08 -23.80 -10.53
CA LEU A 512 -15.39 -23.41 -11.91
C LEU A 512 -14.36 -23.89 -12.94
N SER A 513 -13.08 -24.01 -12.55
CA SER A 513 -11.99 -24.34 -13.48
C SER A 513 -12.03 -25.79 -13.97
N GLY A 514 -12.44 -26.72 -13.09
CA GLY A 514 -12.45 -28.16 -13.31
C GLY A 514 -13.70 -28.75 -13.96
N ARG A 515 -13.74 -30.08 -14.04
CA ARG A 515 -14.95 -30.84 -14.38
C ARG A 515 -15.81 -31.08 -13.13
N ASN A 516 -17.12 -30.97 -13.29
CA ASN A 516 -18.11 -31.31 -12.27
C ASN A 516 -18.90 -32.54 -12.74
N VAL A 517 -18.54 -33.70 -12.19
CA VAL A 517 -19.36 -34.91 -12.21
C VAL A 517 -19.88 -35.19 -10.81
N ASP A 518 -21.19 -35.07 -10.68
CA ASP A 518 -21.96 -35.94 -9.83
C ASP A 518 -22.25 -37.18 -10.68
N ASN A 519 -21.90 -38.38 -10.21
CA ASN A 519 -22.02 -39.62 -10.99
C ASN A 519 -23.46 -39.96 -11.41
N THR A 520 -24.45 -39.24 -10.86
CA THR A 520 -25.88 -39.38 -11.22
C THR A 520 -26.41 -38.29 -12.16
N THR A 521 -25.65 -37.22 -12.42
CA THR A 521 -26.14 -36.02 -13.14
C THR A 521 -25.45 -35.84 -14.51
N PRO A 522 -26.18 -35.53 -15.61
CA PRO A 522 -25.56 -35.20 -16.90
C PRO A 522 -24.60 -34.00 -16.84
N ARG A 523 -23.60 -34.01 -17.73
CA ARG A 523 -22.47 -33.06 -17.78
C ARG A 523 -22.93 -31.60 -17.66
N ARG A 524 -22.51 -30.91 -16.60
CA ARG A 524 -22.91 -29.53 -16.32
C ARG A 524 -22.17 -28.55 -17.24
N LEU A 525 -22.83 -28.09 -18.31
CA LEU A 525 -22.26 -27.26 -19.39
C LEU A 525 -21.66 -25.89 -18.98
N GLY A 526 -21.79 -25.48 -17.70
CA GLY A 526 -21.39 -24.15 -17.21
C GLY A 526 -19.91 -23.99 -16.81
N TYR A 527 -19.11 -25.04 -16.84
CA TYR A 527 -17.75 -25.05 -16.25
C TYR A 527 -16.65 -24.76 -17.30
N LEU A 528 -15.52 -24.21 -16.85
CA LEU A 528 -14.44 -23.81 -17.74
C LEU A 528 -13.68 -25.00 -18.31
N HIS A 529 -13.48 -26.09 -17.56
CA HIS A 529 -12.70 -27.27 -17.98
C HIS A 529 -11.25 -26.96 -18.42
N ILE A 530 -10.67 -25.86 -17.91
CA ILE A 530 -9.24 -25.53 -18.08
C ILE A 530 -8.37 -26.42 -17.18
N PHE A 531 -8.90 -26.82 -16.03
CA PHE A 531 -8.43 -28.00 -15.30
C PHE A 531 -9.20 -29.23 -15.86
N PRO A 532 -8.51 -30.27 -16.37
CA PRO A 532 -9.18 -31.33 -17.12
C PRO A 532 -9.79 -32.42 -16.23
N PHE A 533 -9.49 -32.43 -14.93
CA PHE A 533 -9.94 -33.47 -13.99
C PHE A 533 -11.17 -33.05 -13.19
N ASN A 534 -11.73 -34.01 -12.46
CA ASN A 534 -12.90 -33.80 -11.60
C ASN A 534 -12.47 -33.10 -10.31
N THR A 535 -13.30 -32.19 -9.78
CA THR A 535 -13.04 -31.59 -8.46
C THR A 535 -14.12 -31.99 -7.46
N LEU A 536 -13.70 -32.50 -6.30
CA LEU A 536 -14.60 -33.04 -5.29
C LEU A 536 -15.08 -31.91 -4.38
N ASN A 537 -16.33 -31.96 -3.92
CA ASN A 537 -16.82 -30.99 -2.96
C ASN A 537 -16.53 -31.43 -1.52
N THR A 538 -16.17 -30.49 -0.63
CA THR A 538 -15.96 -30.80 0.79
C THR A 538 -17.28 -31.16 1.48
N GLY A 539 -18.34 -30.38 1.24
CA GLY A 539 -19.62 -30.42 1.98
C GLY A 539 -19.66 -29.50 3.21
N LEU A 540 -18.50 -28.95 3.62
CA LEU A 540 -18.33 -28.11 4.82
C LEU A 540 -18.75 -26.66 4.55
N LYS A 541 -19.71 -26.11 5.31
CA LYS A 541 -20.30 -24.77 5.05
C LYS A 541 -20.01 -23.80 6.19
N LYS A 542 -19.51 -22.61 5.85
CA LYS A 542 -19.15 -21.51 6.78
C LYS A 542 -18.16 -21.89 7.89
N VAL A 543 -17.31 -22.89 7.67
CA VAL A 543 -16.33 -23.33 8.67
C VAL A 543 -15.01 -22.54 8.55
N ARG A 544 -14.11 -22.80 9.49
CA ARG A 544 -12.69 -22.42 9.43
C ARG A 544 -11.91 -23.72 9.26
N LEU A 545 -10.90 -23.72 8.39
CA LEU A 545 -10.03 -24.87 8.13
C LEU A 545 -8.58 -24.42 8.10
N ASP A 546 -7.74 -25.23 8.72
CA ASP A 546 -6.30 -25.01 8.79
C ASP A 546 -5.64 -25.75 7.60
N HIS A 547 -4.58 -25.19 7.05
CA HIS A 547 -3.97 -25.67 5.80
C HIS A 547 -2.49 -25.95 6.01
N HIS A 548 -2.06 -27.19 5.79
CA HIS A 548 -0.64 -27.56 5.82
C HIS A 548 0.00 -27.29 4.46
N ILE A 549 1.21 -26.71 4.45
CA ILE A 549 2.02 -26.49 3.27
C ILE A 549 3.08 -27.61 3.19
N PRO A 550 3.02 -28.53 2.21
CA PRO A 550 4.05 -29.54 2.00
C PRO A 550 5.45 -28.92 1.86
N SER A 551 6.48 -29.61 2.38
CA SER A 551 7.87 -29.14 2.33
C SER A 551 8.48 -29.07 0.92
N ASP A 552 7.84 -29.71 -0.05
CA ASP A 552 8.11 -29.64 -1.49
C ASP A 552 7.21 -28.65 -2.24
N SER A 553 6.31 -27.94 -1.56
CA SER A 553 5.35 -27.01 -2.17
C SER A 553 6.06 -25.84 -2.87
N PRO A 554 5.81 -25.61 -4.18
CA PRO A 554 6.30 -24.44 -4.92
C PRO A 554 5.98 -23.08 -4.28
N LEU A 555 4.97 -23.00 -3.39
CA LEU A 555 4.64 -21.77 -2.67
C LEU A 555 5.76 -21.29 -1.74
N LEU A 556 6.59 -22.22 -1.23
CA LEU A 556 7.75 -21.92 -0.38
C LEU A 556 8.84 -21.12 -1.12
N THR A 557 8.86 -21.16 -2.46
CA THR A 557 9.72 -20.30 -3.28
C THR A 557 9.31 -18.82 -3.22
N TYR A 558 8.10 -18.51 -2.74
CA TYR A 558 7.54 -17.16 -2.76
C TYR A 558 7.28 -16.58 -1.36
N ARG A 559 6.90 -17.40 -0.37
CA ARG A 559 6.66 -16.99 1.03
C ARG A 559 6.99 -18.12 2.02
N SER A 560 7.28 -17.75 3.26
CA SER A 560 7.42 -18.66 4.42
C SER A 560 6.15 -18.60 5.28
N PHE A 561 5.84 -19.72 5.95
CA PHE A 561 4.58 -19.96 6.67
C PHE A 561 4.88 -20.67 8.00
N GLY A 562 5.38 -19.92 8.98
CA GLY A 562 5.90 -20.49 10.23
C GLY A 562 7.06 -21.48 10.06
N ASP A 563 7.38 -22.15 11.17
CA ASP A 563 8.27 -23.33 11.22
C ASP A 563 7.46 -24.65 11.21
N ASP A 564 6.16 -24.58 11.49
CA ASP A 564 5.21 -25.70 11.48
C ASP A 564 4.57 -25.94 10.10
N SER A 565 4.67 -24.97 9.17
CA SER A 565 4.01 -24.99 7.86
C SER A 565 2.48 -25.06 7.91
N VAL A 566 1.86 -24.59 9.01
CA VAL A 566 0.40 -24.60 9.21
C VAL A 566 -0.19 -23.20 9.12
N ILE A 567 -1.17 -23.00 8.23
CA ILE A 567 -1.86 -21.73 8.05
C ILE A 567 -3.28 -21.86 8.59
N GLU A 568 -3.48 -21.34 9.81
CA GLU A 568 -4.71 -21.50 10.57
C GLU A 568 -5.90 -20.69 10.01
N HIS A 569 -7.08 -21.23 10.30
CA HIS A 569 -8.37 -20.56 10.37
C HIS A 569 -8.78 -19.86 9.06
N ILE A 570 -8.48 -20.47 7.91
CA ILE A 570 -8.92 -19.95 6.61
C ILE A 570 -10.42 -20.23 6.46
N TYR A 571 -11.20 -19.23 6.02
CA TYR A 571 -12.64 -19.42 5.85
C TYR A 571 -12.94 -20.38 4.70
N HIS A 572 -13.83 -21.36 4.94
CA HIS A 572 -14.22 -22.33 3.93
C HIS A 572 -15.75 -22.45 3.83
N ASN A 573 -16.27 -22.42 2.60
CA ASN A 573 -17.71 -22.40 2.34
C ASN A 573 -18.10 -23.28 1.15
N ASN A 574 -18.02 -24.60 1.36
CA ASN A 574 -18.44 -25.64 0.43
C ASN A 574 -17.66 -25.57 -0.89
N GLY A 575 -16.36 -25.28 -0.76
CA GLY A 575 -15.39 -25.32 -1.85
C GLY A 575 -15.03 -26.76 -2.20
N ASN A 576 -13.87 -26.90 -2.84
CA ASN A 576 -13.43 -28.15 -3.44
C ASN A 576 -12.03 -28.57 -2.99
N TRP A 577 -11.71 -29.80 -3.38
CA TRP A 577 -10.49 -30.51 -3.02
C TRP A 577 -10.21 -31.62 -4.04
N LEU A 578 -9.00 -32.20 -3.99
CA LEU A 578 -8.64 -33.43 -4.70
C LEU A 578 -8.18 -34.49 -3.71
N LYS A 579 -8.46 -35.76 -4.01
CA LYS A 579 -7.85 -36.88 -3.27
C LYS A 579 -6.34 -36.89 -3.50
N THR A 580 -5.59 -37.08 -2.43
CA THR A 580 -4.21 -37.54 -2.46
C THR A 580 -4.17 -39.05 -2.70
N GLY A 581 -3.15 -39.54 -3.41
CA GLY A 581 -2.88 -40.98 -3.60
C GLY A 581 -3.58 -41.70 -4.77
N GLU A 582 -4.76 -41.27 -5.25
CA GLU A 582 -5.47 -41.95 -6.36
C GLU A 582 -6.15 -41.02 -7.37
N GLY A 583 -6.18 -41.46 -8.64
CA GLY A 583 -6.89 -40.81 -9.75
C GLY A 583 -6.00 -40.10 -10.78
N ASP A 584 -6.51 -39.94 -12.01
CA ASP A 584 -5.79 -39.39 -13.18
C ASP A 584 -5.10 -38.03 -12.92
N HIS A 585 -5.62 -37.23 -11.98
CA HIS A 585 -5.07 -35.92 -11.65
C HIS A 585 -3.70 -35.98 -10.97
N VAL A 586 -3.39 -37.08 -10.26
CA VAL A 586 -2.18 -37.19 -9.40
C VAL A 586 -0.90 -37.03 -10.22
N ALA A 587 -0.85 -37.59 -11.43
CA ALA A 587 0.32 -37.52 -12.31
C ALA A 587 0.45 -36.21 -13.10
N SER A 588 -0.39 -35.20 -12.83
CA SER A 588 -0.43 -33.94 -13.61
C SER A 588 -0.76 -32.71 -12.77
N THR A 589 -0.78 -32.83 -11.44
CA THR A 589 -1.25 -31.77 -10.52
C THR A 589 -0.26 -31.57 -9.39
N GLU A 590 0.18 -30.33 -9.21
CA GLU A 590 1.10 -29.95 -8.15
C GLU A 590 0.31 -29.68 -6.86
N VAL A 591 0.66 -30.35 -5.76
CA VAL A 591 0.03 -30.13 -4.44
C VAL A 591 0.69 -28.92 -3.80
N LEU A 592 -0.09 -27.86 -3.55
CA LEU A 592 0.43 -26.61 -2.98
C LEU A 592 0.09 -26.47 -1.49
N ALA A 593 -1.05 -27.01 -1.05
CA ALA A 593 -1.46 -27.15 0.35
C ALA A 593 -2.45 -28.31 0.52
N THR A 594 -2.50 -28.91 1.70
CA THR A 594 -3.51 -29.90 2.13
C THR A 594 -4.39 -29.35 3.26
N TYR A 595 -5.58 -29.91 3.44
CA TYR A 595 -6.44 -29.58 4.59
C TYR A 595 -5.99 -30.34 5.84
N ILE A 596 -6.08 -29.68 6.99
CA ILE A 596 -6.14 -30.30 8.32
C ILE A 596 -7.59 -30.22 8.80
N ASN A 597 -8.23 -31.38 9.00
CA ASN A 597 -9.54 -31.54 9.65
C ASN A 597 -9.78 -33.03 9.97
N PRO A 598 -9.12 -33.61 11.00
CA PRO A 598 -9.06 -35.06 11.22
C PRO A 598 -10.41 -35.79 11.31
N ASP A 599 -11.44 -35.12 11.83
CA ASP A 599 -12.80 -35.67 11.96
C ASP A 599 -13.60 -35.66 10.63
N HIS A 600 -12.97 -35.32 9.50
CA HIS A 600 -13.65 -35.16 8.21
C HIS A 600 -12.89 -35.78 7.04
N LYS A 601 -13.65 -36.34 6.08
CA LYS A 601 -13.21 -37.00 4.83
C LYS A 601 -12.31 -36.19 3.88
N THR A 602 -11.90 -34.97 4.24
CA THR A 602 -11.01 -34.09 3.48
C THR A 602 -9.63 -33.96 4.10
N ASP A 603 -9.41 -34.50 5.29
CA ASP A 603 -8.11 -34.49 5.98
C ASP A 603 -7.00 -35.07 5.10
N GLY A 604 -5.83 -34.44 5.09
CA GLY A 604 -4.72 -34.79 4.20
C GLY A 604 -5.02 -34.64 2.70
N GLY A 605 -6.23 -34.22 2.33
CA GLY A 605 -6.67 -33.99 0.96
C GLY A 605 -6.20 -32.64 0.43
N THR A 606 -5.92 -32.57 -0.87
CA THR A 606 -5.35 -31.37 -1.51
C THR A 606 -6.33 -30.20 -1.45
N ALA A 607 -5.97 -29.17 -0.68
CA ALA A 607 -6.72 -27.95 -0.48
C ALA A 607 -6.39 -26.89 -1.52
N ILE A 608 -5.13 -26.82 -1.94
CA ILE A 608 -4.65 -25.90 -2.98
C ILE A 608 -3.77 -26.68 -3.95
N TRP A 609 -3.99 -26.48 -5.25
CA TRP A 609 -3.21 -27.15 -6.30
C TRP A 609 -2.95 -26.26 -7.52
N ALA A 610 -1.94 -26.65 -8.31
CA ALA A 610 -1.71 -26.08 -9.63
C ALA A 610 -1.77 -27.14 -10.74
N TYR A 611 -2.14 -26.69 -11.93
CA TYR A 611 -2.13 -27.46 -13.18
C TYR A 611 -1.60 -26.59 -14.32
N ARG A 612 -0.83 -27.18 -15.24
CA ARG A 612 -0.43 -26.58 -16.52
C ARG A 612 -0.51 -27.66 -17.58
N LYS A 613 -1.03 -27.35 -18.78
CA LYS A 613 -1.17 -28.33 -19.86
C LYS A 613 0.13 -28.52 -20.64
N ASN A 614 0.86 -27.44 -20.87
CA ASN A 614 2.19 -27.36 -21.46
C ASN A 614 2.78 -25.95 -21.24
N ASP A 615 4.01 -25.71 -21.68
CA ASP A 615 4.72 -24.44 -21.42
C ASP A 615 4.19 -23.20 -22.16
N HIS A 616 3.20 -23.36 -23.02
CA HIS A 616 2.54 -22.26 -23.73
C HIS A 616 1.20 -21.89 -23.06
N THR A 617 0.55 -22.84 -22.38
CA THR A 617 -0.65 -22.56 -21.58
C THR A 617 -0.33 -21.86 -20.26
N GLY A 618 -1.21 -20.98 -19.80
CA GLY A 618 -1.09 -20.36 -18.48
C GLY A 618 -1.37 -21.36 -17.36
N ARG A 619 -0.66 -21.22 -16.24
CA ARG A 619 -0.89 -22.03 -15.03
C ARG A 619 -2.26 -21.76 -14.42
N VAL A 620 -2.94 -22.81 -13.97
CA VAL A 620 -4.24 -22.79 -13.30
C VAL A 620 -4.03 -23.15 -11.84
N VAL A 621 -4.17 -22.18 -10.93
CA VAL A 621 -4.09 -22.37 -9.47
C VAL A 621 -5.49 -22.40 -8.87
N ASN A 622 -5.78 -23.45 -8.12
CA ASN A 622 -7.08 -23.75 -7.55
C ASN A 622 -6.96 -23.76 -6.02
N ILE A 623 -7.63 -22.82 -5.37
CA ILE A 623 -7.67 -22.65 -3.91
C ILE A 623 -9.05 -23.09 -3.42
N GLY A 624 -9.13 -24.12 -2.58
CA GLY A 624 -10.41 -24.65 -2.10
C GLY A 624 -11.12 -23.79 -1.05
N SER A 625 -10.38 -22.91 -0.37
CA SER A 625 -10.86 -22.00 0.70
C SER A 625 -10.82 -20.52 0.27
N HIS A 626 -11.02 -19.60 1.21
CA HIS A 626 -11.05 -18.14 1.00
C HIS A 626 -9.95 -17.35 1.76
N PRO A 627 -8.65 -17.55 1.46
CA PRO A 627 -7.57 -16.75 2.06
C PRO A 627 -7.52 -15.31 1.50
N GLU A 628 -8.03 -15.08 0.28
CA GLU A 628 -7.92 -13.80 -0.45
C GLU A 628 -8.64 -12.62 0.20
N GLY A 629 -9.45 -12.93 1.21
CA GLY A 629 -10.19 -11.96 2.00
C GLY A 629 -9.49 -11.44 3.24
N ILE A 630 -8.21 -11.80 3.46
CA ILE A 630 -7.43 -11.45 4.66
C ILE A 630 -6.35 -10.43 4.30
N ALA A 631 -6.16 -9.43 5.17
CA ALA A 631 -5.32 -8.25 4.92
C ALA A 631 -3.95 -8.24 5.62
N SER A 632 -3.57 -9.33 6.29
CA SER A 632 -2.32 -9.44 7.06
C SER A 632 -2.00 -10.89 7.44
N GLY A 633 -0.75 -11.19 7.79
CA GLY A 633 -0.32 -12.50 8.28
C GLY A 633 -0.26 -13.59 7.21
N GLU A 634 -0.17 -14.84 7.62
CA GLU A 634 0.06 -15.97 6.72
C GLU A 634 -1.07 -16.25 5.71
N PRO A 635 -2.36 -16.03 6.00
CA PRO A 635 -3.40 -16.12 4.96
C PRO A 635 -3.28 -15.05 3.86
N LEU A 636 -2.73 -13.86 4.18
CA LEU A 636 -2.34 -12.88 3.15
C LEU A 636 -1.16 -13.43 2.34
N ALA A 637 -0.09 -13.86 3.02
CA ALA A 637 1.09 -14.43 2.37
C ALA A 637 0.76 -15.65 1.48
N LEU A 638 -0.21 -16.48 1.87
CA LEU A 638 -0.67 -17.62 1.09
C LEU A 638 -1.31 -17.18 -0.22
N THR A 639 -2.15 -16.14 -0.17
CA THR A 639 -2.75 -15.55 -1.35
C THR A 639 -1.70 -14.89 -2.24
N GLU A 640 -0.73 -14.19 -1.65
CA GLU A 640 0.40 -13.59 -2.39
C GLU A 640 1.27 -14.65 -3.08
N ALA A 641 1.59 -15.75 -2.38
CA ALA A 641 2.34 -16.87 -2.94
C ALA A 641 1.56 -17.57 -4.06
N CYS A 642 0.25 -17.80 -3.88
CA CYS A 642 -0.61 -18.33 -4.92
C CYS A 642 -0.64 -17.41 -6.15
N PHE A 643 -0.76 -16.09 -5.98
CA PHE A 643 -0.76 -15.14 -7.12
C PHE A 643 0.60 -15.09 -7.81
N LEU A 644 1.71 -14.99 -7.08
CA LEU A 644 3.05 -15.00 -7.65
C LEU A 644 3.34 -16.32 -8.39
N TYR A 645 2.96 -17.47 -7.81
CA TYR A 645 3.12 -18.76 -8.49
C TYR A 645 2.23 -18.88 -9.73
N THR A 646 0.99 -18.36 -9.68
CA THR A 646 0.12 -18.28 -10.87
C THR A 646 0.77 -17.45 -11.98
N LEU A 647 1.37 -16.30 -11.61
CA LEU A 647 1.99 -15.34 -12.54
C LEU A 647 3.34 -15.81 -13.11
N ASP A 648 4.16 -16.56 -12.38
CA ASP A 648 5.35 -17.24 -12.93
C ASP A 648 4.98 -18.28 -14.01
N GLY A 649 3.75 -18.78 -13.98
CA GLY A 649 3.23 -19.77 -14.93
C GLY A 649 2.57 -19.18 -16.18
N VAL A 650 2.70 -17.87 -16.38
CA VAL A 650 2.26 -17.15 -17.59
C VAL A 650 3.14 -17.54 -18.79
N GLY A 651 2.58 -17.47 -20.00
CA GLY A 651 3.31 -17.74 -21.24
C GLY A 651 4.36 -16.67 -21.59
N ALA A 652 5.23 -16.96 -22.56
CA ALA A 652 6.10 -15.93 -23.14
C ALA A 652 5.31 -15.05 -24.15
N PRO A 653 5.49 -13.72 -24.18
CA PRO A 653 4.85 -12.86 -25.18
C PRO A 653 5.21 -13.24 -26.62
N SER A 654 4.21 -13.30 -27.49
CA SER A 654 4.38 -13.74 -28.87
C SER A 654 5.09 -12.70 -29.75
N VAL A 655 6.01 -13.18 -30.58
CA VAL A 655 6.67 -12.38 -31.63
C VAL A 655 5.84 -12.50 -32.90
N LYS A 656 5.24 -11.40 -33.37
CA LYS A 656 4.27 -11.42 -34.48
C LYS A 656 4.90 -11.68 -35.84
N SER A 657 6.13 -11.19 -36.08
CA SER A 657 6.97 -11.61 -37.20
C SER A 657 8.43 -11.21 -36.98
N GLU A 658 9.31 -11.66 -37.87
CA GLU A 658 10.52 -10.91 -38.19
C GLU A 658 10.18 -9.77 -39.18
N LEU A 659 10.91 -8.66 -39.12
CA LEU A 659 10.79 -7.50 -40.02
C LEU A 659 11.97 -7.47 -40.98
N GLN A 660 11.68 -7.40 -42.27
CA GLN A 660 12.70 -7.35 -43.33
C GLN A 660 13.06 -5.90 -43.65
N PRO A 661 14.36 -5.54 -43.73
CA PRO A 661 14.78 -4.18 -44.05
C PRO A 661 14.18 -3.67 -45.38
N GLY A 662 13.65 -2.46 -45.35
CA GLY A 662 12.97 -1.83 -46.50
C GLY A 662 11.50 -2.25 -46.69
N GLN A 663 10.98 -3.22 -45.92
CA GLN A 663 9.57 -3.61 -45.98
C GLN A 663 8.76 -2.96 -44.84
N THR A 664 7.56 -2.51 -45.17
CA THR A 664 6.58 -1.97 -44.21
C THR A 664 5.52 -3.02 -43.91
N ARG A 665 5.42 -3.46 -42.65
CA ARG A 665 4.35 -4.32 -42.16
C ARG A 665 3.18 -3.45 -41.70
N HIS A 666 1.98 -3.73 -42.19
CA HIS A 666 0.74 -3.09 -41.74
C HIS A 666 0.01 -3.96 -40.73
N MET A 667 -0.42 -3.36 -39.62
CA MET A 667 -1.09 -4.00 -38.51
C MET A 667 -2.49 -3.38 -38.41
N LYS A 668 -3.45 -3.99 -39.10
CA LYS A 668 -4.78 -3.41 -39.39
C LYS A 668 -5.96 -4.37 -39.17
N ALA A 669 -5.72 -5.64 -38.86
CA ALA A 669 -6.80 -6.62 -38.70
C ALA A 669 -7.60 -6.38 -37.41
N SER A 670 -8.91 -6.60 -37.49
CA SER A 670 -9.83 -6.65 -36.36
C SER A 670 -9.65 -7.95 -35.57
N SER A 671 -10.24 -8.04 -34.36
CA SER A 671 -10.20 -9.28 -33.59
C SER A 671 -10.99 -10.42 -34.21
N ALA A 672 -12.06 -10.09 -34.93
CA ALA A 672 -12.93 -11.05 -35.60
C ALA A 672 -12.28 -11.70 -36.84
N ASP A 673 -11.21 -11.11 -37.37
CA ASP A 673 -10.62 -11.49 -38.68
C ASP A 673 -9.75 -12.75 -38.62
N GLY A 674 -9.55 -13.34 -37.44
CA GLY A 674 -8.81 -14.59 -37.25
C GLY A 674 -7.30 -14.54 -37.56
N THR A 675 -6.74 -13.34 -37.75
CA THR A 675 -5.34 -13.08 -38.19
C THR A 675 -4.54 -12.32 -37.12
N PRO A 676 -4.27 -12.93 -35.95
CA PRO A 676 -3.68 -12.26 -34.78
C PRO A 676 -2.30 -11.62 -35.03
N GLU A 677 -1.54 -12.16 -35.98
CA GLU A 677 -0.24 -11.68 -36.43
C GLU A 677 -0.31 -10.36 -37.22
N PHE A 678 -1.50 -9.94 -37.68
CA PHE A 678 -1.77 -8.66 -38.33
C PHE A 678 -2.72 -7.75 -37.53
N ALA A 679 -3.12 -8.15 -36.32
CA ALA A 679 -4.07 -7.41 -35.49
C ALA A 679 -3.61 -5.98 -35.16
N ALA A 680 -4.57 -5.05 -35.10
CA ALA A 680 -4.42 -3.68 -34.62
C ALA A 680 -4.03 -3.62 -33.12
N ILE A 681 -3.33 -2.56 -32.68
CA ILE A 681 -2.79 -2.46 -31.31
C ILE A 681 -3.76 -1.70 -30.38
N GLY A 682 -4.30 -2.38 -29.36
CA GLY A 682 -5.26 -1.76 -28.43
C GLY A 682 -4.65 -1.12 -27.18
N ASP A 683 -5.53 -0.71 -26.25
CA ASP A 683 -5.19 -0.07 -24.98
C ASP A 683 -4.02 -0.76 -24.24
N GLY A 684 -2.93 -0.02 -24.02
CA GLY A 684 -1.77 -0.44 -23.22
C GLY A 684 -0.82 -1.46 -23.83
N GLN A 685 -1.20 -2.04 -24.96
CA GLN A 685 -0.58 -3.24 -25.49
C GLN A 685 0.83 -3.02 -25.98
N TYR A 686 1.58 -4.12 -26.01
CA TYR A 686 2.85 -4.22 -26.72
C TYR A 686 2.71 -5.25 -27.83
N HIS A 687 3.16 -4.90 -29.04
CA HIS A 687 3.39 -5.86 -30.12
C HIS A 687 4.89 -6.06 -30.33
N HIS A 688 5.34 -7.31 -30.32
CA HIS A 688 6.75 -7.66 -30.44
C HIS A 688 7.08 -8.21 -31.83
N PHE A 689 8.22 -7.79 -32.36
CA PHE A 689 8.80 -8.29 -33.62
C PHE A 689 10.31 -8.49 -33.42
N THR A 690 10.95 -9.25 -34.31
CA THR A 690 12.43 -9.25 -34.40
C THR A 690 12.92 -8.67 -35.72
N PHE A 691 14.21 -8.36 -35.79
CA PHE A 691 14.94 -8.08 -37.02
C PHE A 691 16.41 -8.43 -36.80
N ASN A 692 17.16 -8.63 -37.88
CA ASN A 692 18.59 -8.91 -37.81
C ASN A 692 19.41 -7.67 -38.25
N VAL A 693 20.54 -7.45 -37.59
CA VAL A 693 21.50 -6.39 -37.90
C VAL A 693 22.74 -7.04 -38.49
N GLU A 694 22.98 -6.79 -39.77
CA GLU A 694 24.12 -7.38 -40.49
C GLU A 694 25.47 -6.75 -40.07
N PRO A 695 26.58 -7.51 -40.15
CA PRO A 695 27.92 -6.94 -40.05
C PRO A 695 28.13 -5.76 -41.01
N GLY A 696 28.78 -4.71 -40.52
CA GLY A 696 29.02 -3.47 -41.29
C GLY A 696 27.82 -2.52 -41.42
N VAL A 697 26.62 -2.91 -40.96
CA VAL A 697 25.52 -1.95 -40.72
C VAL A 697 25.89 -1.09 -39.51
N THR A 698 25.94 0.22 -39.70
CA THR A 698 26.25 1.19 -38.64
C THR A 698 25.06 2.04 -38.23
N ASP A 699 24.00 2.04 -39.05
CA ASP A 699 22.85 2.93 -38.92
C ASP A 699 21.57 2.13 -39.16
N VAL A 700 20.81 1.89 -38.09
CA VAL A 700 19.49 1.23 -38.15
C VAL A 700 18.43 2.23 -37.76
N GLN A 701 17.42 2.38 -38.62
CA GLN A 701 16.30 3.28 -38.45
C GLN A 701 14.99 2.49 -38.50
N ILE A 702 14.18 2.66 -37.46
CA ILE A 702 12.91 1.97 -37.25
C ILE A 702 11.82 3.01 -37.21
N GLU A 703 10.77 2.80 -37.99
CA GLU A 703 9.65 3.73 -38.10
C GLU A 703 8.33 3.05 -37.77
N VAL A 704 7.48 3.78 -37.06
CA VAL A 704 6.13 3.37 -36.66
C VAL A 704 5.20 4.54 -36.93
N HIS A 705 4.09 4.30 -37.62
CA HIS A 705 3.08 5.31 -37.96
C HIS A 705 1.69 4.77 -37.66
N SER A 706 0.90 5.49 -36.85
CA SER A 706 -0.55 5.29 -36.78
C SER A 706 -1.29 6.48 -37.40
N ASP A 707 -2.35 6.15 -38.11
CA ASP A 707 -3.27 7.10 -38.76
C ASP A 707 -4.30 7.68 -37.76
N SER A 708 -4.14 7.40 -36.45
CA SER A 708 -5.11 7.69 -35.38
C SER A 708 -4.55 8.64 -34.31
N ARG A 709 -5.40 9.12 -33.39
CA ARG A 709 -5.01 9.93 -32.22
C ARG A 709 -4.48 9.09 -31.05
N ALA A 710 -3.63 8.11 -31.33
CA ALA A 710 -3.01 7.26 -30.32
C ALA A 710 -1.48 7.42 -30.34
N ASP A 711 -0.92 7.87 -29.22
CA ASP A 711 0.52 7.87 -28.97
C ASP A 711 1.05 6.42 -28.99
N LEU A 712 2.15 6.19 -29.71
CA LEU A 712 2.85 4.91 -29.73
C LEU A 712 4.28 5.10 -29.18
N ASN A 713 4.86 4.08 -28.53
CA ASN A 713 6.29 4.08 -28.15
C ASN A 713 7.04 2.97 -28.88
N ILE A 714 8.33 3.15 -29.14
CA ILE A 714 9.24 2.10 -29.67
C ILE A 714 10.26 1.74 -28.58
N TYR A 715 10.48 0.44 -28.37
CA TYR A 715 11.48 -0.13 -27.47
C TYR A 715 12.36 -1.16 -28.19
N LEU A 716 13.66 -1.19 -27.91
CA LEU A 716 14.63 -2.18 -28.44
C LEU A 716 15.37 -2.94 -27.33
N HIS A 717 15.57 -4.25 -27.54
CA HIS A 717 16.41 -5.09 -26.69
C HIS A 717 17.06 -6.24 -27.49
N PRO A 718 18.35 -6.60 -27.26
CA PRO A 718 19.07 -7.56 -28.10
C PRO A 718 18.89 -9.04 -27.72
N LYS A 719 18.05 -9.38 -26.72
CA LYS A 719 17.95 -10.75 -26.18
C LYS A 719 16.53 -11.24 -25.83
N SER A 720 15.53 -10.37 -25.86
CA SER A 720 14.16 -10.66 -25.45
C SER A 720 13.22 -9.59 -25.98
N PRO A 721 11.89 -9.80 -25.97
CA PRO A 721 10.89 -8.72 -26.06
C PRO A 721 11.27 -7.50 -25.20
N ALA A 722 10.98 -6.31 -25.72
CA ALA A 722 11.45 -5.04 -25.19
C ALA A 722 10.32 -4.25 -24.52
N PHE A 723 10.58 -3.79 -23.31
CA PHE A 723 9.63 -3.11 -22.43
C PHE A 723 10.23 -1.82 -21.87
N ARG A 724 9.42 -1.02 -21.17
CA ARG A 724 9.81 0.28 -20.61
C ARG A 724 11.06 0.23 -19.70
N SER A 725 11.21 -0.85 -18.93
CA SER A 725 12.31 -1.14 -18.00
C SER A 725 13.53 -1.81 -18.63
N ASN A 726 13.35 -2.88 -19.42
CA ASN A 726 14.48 -3.66 -19.94
C ASN A 726 15.11 -3.10 -21.23
N SER A 727 14.45 -2.15 -21.91
CA SER A 727 14.90 -1.62 -23.20
C SER A 727 16.25 -0.90 -23.12
N ARG A 728 17.11 -1.18 -24.10
CA ARG A 728 18.43 -0.52 -24.27
C ARG A 728 18.34 0.77 -25.06
N VAL A 729 17.37 0.85 -25.97
CA VAL A 729 17.06 2.06 -26.75
C VAL A 729 15.55 2.21 -26.79
N LYS A 730 15.04 3.44 -26.69
CA LYS A 730 13.61 3.72 -26.73
C LYS A 730 13.30 5.10 -27.30
N ASN A 731 12.14 5.25 -27.94
CA ASN A 731 11.52 6.53 -28.20
C ASN A 731 10.13 6.54 -27.54
N THR A 732 9.97 7.41 -26.55
CA THR A 732 8.75 7.58 -25.75
C THR A 732 8.26 9.04 -25.75
N SER A 733 8.51 9.76 -26.84
CA SER A 733 7.92 11.09 -27.07
C SER A 733 6.41 11.00 -27.33
N PRO A 734 5.59 12.03 -27.07
CA PRO A 734 4.20 12.07 -27.54
C PRO A 734 4.09 11.98 -29.08
N GLY A 735 2.94 11.58 -29.60
CA GLY A 735 2.58 11.53 -31.02
C GLY A 735 2.44 10.11 -31.59
N ALA A 736 1.52 9.96 -32.54
CA ALA A 736 1.17 8.71 -33.23
C ALA A 736 2.23 8.19 -34.22
N SER A 737 3.25 9.00 -34.52
CA SER A 737 4.43 8.61 -35.29
C SER A 737 5.68 8.56 -34.41
N LYS A 738 6.52 7.56 -34.65
CA LYS A 738 7.82 7.37 -33.99
C LYS A 738 8.87 6.97 -35.01
N GLN A 739 10.04 7.59 -34.89
CA GLN A 739 11.27 7.18 -35.55
C GLN A 739 12.32 6.91 -34.47
N LEU A 740 13.06 5.82 -34.59
CA LEU A 740 14.16 5.47 -33.70
C LEU A 740 15.36 5.10 -34.58
N ARG A 741 16.38 5.94 -34.57
CA ARG A 741 17.63 5.77 -35.34
C ARG A 741 18.79 5.52 -34.37
N HIS A 742 19.52 4.43 -34.54
CA HIS A 742 20.59 4.04 -33.61
C HIS A 742 21.65 3.12 -34.23
N ASN A 743 22.86 3.18 -33.69
CA ASN A 743 23.97 2.31 -34.06
C ASN A 743 23.86 1.02 -33.24
N LEU A 744 23.30 -0.04 -33.83
CA LEU A 744 23.10 -1.32 -33.15
C LEU A 744 24.28 -2.27 -33.39
N LYS A 745 24.56 -3.15 -32.42
CA LYS A 745 25.52 -4.25 -32.61
C LYS A 745 24.93 -5.32 -33.54
N PRO A 746 25.73 -5.99 -34.39
CA PRO A 746 25.25 -7.08 -35.25
C PRO A 746 24.57 -8.22 -34.48
N GLY A 747 23.71 -8.95 -35.18
CA GLY A 747 22.90 -10.05 -34.65
C GLY A 747 21.41 -9.69 -34.52
N ARG A 748 20.65 -10.58 -33.87
CA ARG A 748 19.18 -10.46 -33.72
C ARG A 748 18.81 -9.43 -32.66
N TRP A 749 17.86 -8.56 -33.00
CA TRP A 749 17.24 -7.61 -32.07
C TRP A 749 15.73 -7.82 -32.01
N TYR A 750 15.15 -7.49 -30.87
CA TYR A 750 13.71 -7.37 -30.69
C TYR A 750 13.34 -5.89 -30.75
N VAL A 751 12.31 -5.58 -31.55
CA VAL A 751 11.58 -4.31 -31.48
C VAL A 751 10.21 -4.54 -30.89
N SER A 752 9.72 -3.58 -30.13
CA SER A 752 8.42 -3.64 -29.50
C SER A 752 7.72 -2.30 -29.59
N VAL A 753 6.48 -2.31 -30.06
CA VAL A 753 5.63 -1.13 -30.17
C VAL A 753 4.62 -1.16 -29.03
N GLU A 754 4.60 -0.14 -28.17
CA GLU A 754 3.55 0.05 -27.15
C GLU A 754 2.49 1.03 -27.68
N CYS A 755 1.20 0.73 -27.49
CA CYS A 755 0.17 1.76 -27.49
C CYS A 755 0.26 2.52 -26.15
N ALA A 756 0.73 3.76 -26.19
CA ALA A 756 1.02 4.59 -25.02
C ALA A 756 -0.22 5.34 -24.51
N THR A 757 -1.22 5.52 -25.38
CA THR A 757 -2.55 5.99 -24.98
C THR A 757 -3.29 4.89 -24.19
N ARG A 758 -4.27 5.30 -23.38
CA ARG A 758 -5.14 4.42 -22.57
C ARG A 758 -6.60 4.83 -22.79
N VAL A 759 -7.55 3.92 -22.59
CA VAL A 759 -8.98 4.25 -22.55
C VAL A 759 -9.28 4.93 -21.21
N ASP A 760 -10.08 6.00 -21.24
CA ASP A 760 -10.53 6.63 -20.00
C ASP A 760 -11.62 5.79 -19.35
N ALA A 761 -11.49 5.54 -18.06
CA ALA A 761 -12.42 4.69 -17.32
C ALA A 761 -12.66 5.23 -15.91
N VAL A 762 -13.92 5.26 -15.48
CA VAL A 762 -14.34 5.72 -14.14
C VAL A 762 -14.94 4.56 -13.34
N GLU A 763 -14.67 4.51 -12.03
CA GLU A 763 -15.23 3.50 -11.11
C GLU A 763 -16.75 3.75 -10.97
N ASP A 764 -17.56 2.87 -11.58
CA ASP A 764 -19.03 2.92 -11.54
C ASP A 764 -19.51 2.21 -10.26
N LEU A 765 -19.82 3.01 -9.25
CA LEU A 765 -20.16 2.55 -7.90
C LEU A 765 -21.48 1.75 -7.85
N ASP A 766 -22.39 1.95 -8.81
CA ASP A 766 -23.67 1.22 -8.92
C ASP A 766 -23.51 -0.16 -9.61
N SER A 767 -22.32 -0.47 -10.10
CA SER A 767 -22.04 -1.73 -10.79
C SER A 767 -20.81 -2.47 -10.28
N GLY A 768 -19.87 -1.76 -9.63
CA GLY A 768 -18.60 -2.32 -9.20
C GLY A 768 -17.69 -2.66 -10.38
N PHE A 769 -17.71 -1.84 -11.44
CA PHE A 769 -16.86 -1.94 -12.63
C PHE A 769 -16.12 -0.63 -12.88
N TYR A 770 -15.22 -0.63 -13.85
CA TYR A 770 -14.85 0.60 -14.56
C TYR A 770 -15.74 0.78 -15.79
N ARG A 771 -16.44 1.92 -15.89
CA ARG A 771 -17.14 2.34 -17.10
C ARG A 771 -16.17 3.11 -17.99
N TYR A 772 -15.93 2.63 -19.20
CA TYR A 772 -15.15 3.36 -20.20
C TYR A 772 -15.92 4.61 -20.67
N THR A 773 -15.29 5.79 -20.60
CA THR A 773 -15.92 7.09 -20.84
C THR A 773 -15.45 7.77 -22.12
N ASP A 774 -14.16 7.70 -22.44
CA ASP A 774 -13.57 8.31 -23.64
C ASP A 774 -12.46 7.42 -24.23
N ARG A 775 -12.04 7.69 -25.47
CA ARG A 775 -11.05 6.93 -26.25
C ARG A 775 -11.41 5.46 -26.46
N ARG A 776 -12.71 5.13 -26.33
CA ARG A 776 -13.26 3.75 -26.44
C ARG A 776 -12.92 3.02 -27.74
N HIS A 777 -12.62 3.74 -28.82
CA HIS A 777 -12.14 3.14 -30.08
C HIS A 777 -10.84 2.30 -29.91
N LEU A 778 -10.00 2.62 -28.92
CA LEU A 778 -8.80 1.84 -28.59
C LEU A 778 -9.11 0.40 -28.14
N LEU A 779 -10.34 0.14 -27.65
CA LEU A 779 -10.80 -1.21 -27.27
C LEU A 779 -10.85 -2.16 -28.46
N ASN A 780 -11.23 -1.64 -29.63
CA ASN A 780 -11.29 -2.41 -30.87
C ASN A 780 -9.93 -2.45 -31.62
N GLY A 781 -8.96 -1.64 -31.17
CA GLY A 781 -7.58 -1.62 -31.66
C GLY A 781 -7.25 -0.46 -32.61
N VAL A 782 -5.98 -0.04 -32.59
CA VAL A 782 -5.44 1.03 -33.44
C VAL A 782 -4.69 0.47 -34.65
N PRO A 783 -5.09 0.82 -35.88
CA PRO A 783 -4.29 0.58 -37.07
C PRO A 783 -2.95 1.32 -37.03
N TYR A 784 -1.87 0.62 -37.37
CA TYR A 784 -0.55 1.22 -37.54
C TYR A 784 0.31 0.46 -38.57
N SER A 785 1.46 1.02 -38.92
CA SER A 785 2.52 0.34 -39.67
C SER A 785 3.84 0.37 -38.92
N ILE A 786 4.70 -0.61 -39.18
CA ILE A 786 6.08 -0.65 -38.72
C ILE A 786 7.02 -1.04 -39.88
N SER A 787 8.15 -0.38 -39.99
CA SER A 787 9.23 -0.72 -40.92
C SER A 787 10.59 -0.66 -40.23
N THR A 788 11.57 -1.34 -40.83
CA THR A 788 12.99 -1.20 -40.47
C THR A 788 13.79 -0.85 -41.72
N THR A 789 14.84 -0.04 -41.57
CA THR A 789 15.82 0.24 -42.61
C THR A 789 17.22 0.19 -42.00
N ALA A 790 18.19 -0.23 -42.80
CA ALA A 790 19.57 -0.42 -42.37
C ALA A 790 20.52 0.13 -43.45
N ARG A 791 21.52 0.92 -43.04
CA ARG A 791 22.57 1.41 -43.94
C ARG A 791 23.93 0.87 -43.51
N LYS A 792 24.66 0.29 -44.46
CA LYS A 792 26.08 -0.03 -44.29
C LYS A 792 26.92 1.25 -44.30
N SER A 793 28.03 1.24 -43.57
CA SER A 793 29.01 2.32 -43.65
C SER A 793 29.54 2.45 -45.08
N ALA A 794 29.66 3.69 -45.58
CA ALA A 794 30.27 3.97 -46.88
C ALA A 794 31.77 3.61 -46.93
N ASN A 795 32.40 3.42 -45.76
CA ASN A 795 33.80 3.02 -45.60
C ASN A 795 33.95 1.56 -45.11
N ALA A 796 32.95 0.70 -45.30
CA ALA A 796 33.12 -0.73 -45.07
C ALA A 796 34.04 -1.30 -46.18
N PRO A 797 35.19 -1.93 -45.86
CA PRO A 797 36.06 -2.50 -46.88
C PRO A 797 35.34 -3.65 -47.59
N THR A 798 35.41 -3.66 -48.92
CA THR A 798 34.94 -4.80 -49.72
C THR A 798 35.86 -5.98 -49.50
N GLU A 799 35.36 -7.04 -48.86
CA GLU A 799 36.06 -8.33 -48.84
C GLU A 799 36.18 -8.84 -50.28
N SER A 800 37.42 -8.89 -50.78
CA SER A 800 37.73 -9.54 -52.05
C SER A 800 37.55 -11.05 -51.88
N LEU A 801 36.65 -11.65 -52.67
CA LEU A 801 36.57 -13.09 -52.82
C LEU A 801 37.96 -13.64 -53.21
N PRO A 802 38.41 -14.76 -52.61
CA PRO A 802 39.57 -15.49 -53.11
C PRO A 802 39.37 -15.88 -54.59
N PRO A 803 40.43 -15.92 -55.41
CA PRO A 803 40.32 -16.38 -56.78
C PRO A 803 39.88 -17.85 -56.83
N ASP A 804 39.02 -18.16 -57.80
CA ASP A 804 38.59 -19.52 -58.11
C ASP A 804 39.79 -20.34 -58.60
N HIS A 805 40.03 -21.50 -57.98
CA HIS A 805 41.11 -22.42 -58.31
C HIS A 805 40.54 -23.76 -58.78
N SER A 806 40.25 -23.81 -60.07
CA SER A 806 39.88 -25.03 -60.78
C SER A 806 41.11 -25.94 -61.00
N SER A 807 41.12 -27.11 -60.37
CA SER A 807 41.93 -28.28 -60.75
C SER A 807 41.28 -29.57 -60.26
#